data_AF-A0A317ESH3-F1
#
_entry.id   AF-A0A317ESH3-F1
#
_cell.length_a   1.000
_cell.length_b   1.000
_cell.length_c   1.000
_cell.angle_alpha   90.00
_cell.angle_beta   90.00
_cell.angle_gamma   90.00
#
_symmetry.space_group_name_H-M   'P 1'
#
loop_
_entity.id
_entity.type
_entity.pdbx_description
1 polymer ?
#
loop_
_entity_poly.entity_id
_entity_poly.type
_entity_poly.pdbx_seq_one_letter_code
_entity_poly.pdbx_strand_id
1 'polypeptide(L)'
;MSGKQIFQTENKKRWNTFTWISRSFFLVFIIAVICVAYTLSSVQYPDLPFINTNTPLTQKQLEKLKKSQQYKAFSIQKTKLQQIRKDREQRILSRKGNYTKRINMAFYVSWAGTASKSLSDLKRNIGHLDMVATESFFLNGDSIVDKTDTAALKVIKEGKKSAIAVVSNYNKDHWDGQAVRRLLADQPAQQKLIYDLIKITKKHGYKGINIDFEELNLENGDRFNAFMKNLYTQFHAEKLIVSQDISPENDDYKPETLQHYNDYIVLMAYDQHTDQSNAGDISHQEWVEEKLDDICNKMDASKVILALACYGYDWPENSIGKPITYEDAMTQAVDLKSKINFNPASANLNYSYNDGSGIKHQVYFTDAATNFNLIRKADDWDIAGIALWRLGSEDKRLWSFISEDLSLDSLKKKPIDLRKISALTMGGIAYIGDGEILDLVSTPNPGSVHFTLDKSSFTIADQQFTRLPSQYVIKRFGEADKKIALTFDDGPDPVYTPQVISILKKEKVPGCFFVVGIMAEQNMELLRQEYNDGYEIGNHTFFHPDMSAIGPRRVKFELNATRRLIEAVTGHSTILFRAPFNADAEPQNISEILPVAQSRKENYINIGEYIDPEDWQPGKTADQIFNEVVKQQNNGNILLLHDAGGNREATVAALPRIIKFFKAKGYTFTTVGNLMGKKRSELMPAVSSTANSGFTGSGDYFFINFFYYGNLILNAVFTVAIALAILRTLFIAYLAIRQRKRSKRNAYKLIENPNEKVSIIIPAYNEEVTAIQTLNSLLKTTYPNFELIFVDDGSKDKTFEIVNQHFENQPQIKVYRKENGGKASALNYGIAKASADFIICIDADTQLKTDAVTELMRYFYSPKIAAVAGTVKVGNADNIITKWQSIEYITAQNMDRRAFDLLNTITVVPGAIGAFRKDVVLEIGGFTIDTLAEDCDLTMRILKAGYKVKNCDTAIAYTEAPETVSMLLKQRFRWSFGVMQSFWKNRKTLLNKKYGYFGMVGMPNILIYQIILPLFSPLADLFMLISLLTGLFSLSAINNLTLTGFSGILSLHNGFGQVLFYYIIFIIVDLVFAGMAFKMEKENYKNLLYIFPQRFFWRQLMYVVLFRSLRRAIKGELETWGTLKRTGNVKENRA
;
A
#
# COMPACT_ATOMS: atom_id res chain seq x y z
N MET A 1 58.62 -28.00 16.35
CA MET A 1 57.34 -28.73 16.21
C MET A 1 56.65 -28.24 14.95
N SER A 2 56.22 -29.20 14.13
CA SER A 2 55.74 -29.15 12.73
C SER A 2 55.28 -27.81 12.13
N GLY A 3 55.79 -27.50 10.93
CA GLY A 3 55.41 -26.39 10.05
C GLY A 3 53.98 -26.49 9.48
N LYS A 4 52.98 -26.52 10.38
CA LYS A 4 51.57 -26.38 10.03
C LYS A 4 51.08 -24.99 10.43
N GLN A 5 50.44 -24.28 9.51
CA GLN A 5 49.85 -22.97 9.80
C GLN A 5 48.72 -23.08 10.84
N ILE A 6 48.43 -21.99 11.52
CA ILE A 6 47.27 -21.89 12.40
C ILE A 6 45.99 -22.17 11.59
N PHE A 7 45.11 -23.00 12.14
CA PHE A 7 43.94 -23.63 11.53
C PHE A 7 44.18 -24.82 10.61
N GLN A 8 45.38 -24.99 10.03
CA GLN A 8 45.68 -26.12 9.15
C GLN A 8 45.43 -27.46 9.86
N THR A 9 44.65 -28.32 9.24
CA THR A 9 44.41 -29.67 9.75
C THR A 9 44.10 -30.63 8.61
N GLU A 10 44.58 -31.86 8.72
CA GLU A 10 44.20 -32.95 7.80
C GLU A 10 42.83 -33.55 8.18
N ASN A 11 42.32 -33.23 9.38
CA ASN A 11 41.06 -33.77 9.89
C ASN A 11 39.86 -32.94 9.42
N LYS A 12 39.00 -33.55 8.60
CA LYS A 12 37.76 -32.94 8.09
C LYS A 12 36.64 -32.78 9.14
N LYS A 13 36.83 -33.22 10.39
CA LYS A 13 35.81 -33.17 11.46
C LYS A 13 35.22 -31.78 11.64
N ARG A 14 36.03 -30.72 11.68
CA ARG A 14 35.55 -29.32 11.82
C ARG A 14 34.60 -28.94 10.67
N TRP A 15 35.01 -29.22 9.44
CA TRP A 15 34.20 -28.94 8.25
C TRP A 15 32.93 -29.78 8.20
N ASN A 16 33.02 -31.07 8.54
CA ASN A 16 31.87 -31.97 8.55
C ASN A 16 30.85 -31.54 9.62
N THR A 17 31.30 -31.21 10.83
CA THR A 17 30.44 -30.69 11.89
C THR A 17 29.76 -29.38 11.46
N PHE A 18 30.51 -28.41 10.93
CA PHE A 18 29.93 -27.17 10.42
C PHE A 18 28.90 -27.44 9.31
N THR A 19 29.24 -28.28 8.34
CA THR A 19 28.36 -28.63 7.22
C THR A 19 27.07 -29.29 7.69
N TRP A 20 27.14 -30.23 8.63
CA TRP A 20 25.95 -30.88 9.19
C TRP A 20 25.11 -29.93 10.04
N ILE A 21 25.72 -29.05 10.83
CA ILE A 21 24.98 -28.02 11.57
C ILE A 21 24.26 -27.07 10.61
N SER A 22 24.97 -26.55 9.59
CA SER A 22 24.37 -25.65 8.60
C SER A 22 23.26 -26.33 7.80
N ARG A 23 23.44 -27.60 7.39
CA ARG A 23 22.41 -28.38 6.70
C ARG A 23 21.19 -28.63 7.59
N SER A 24 21.41 -28.96 8.86
CA SER A 24 20.31 -29.17 9.81
C SER A 24 19.53 -27.88 10.04
N PHE A 25 20.23 -26.75 10.21
CA PHE A 25 19.58 -25.44 10.33
C PHE A 25 18.78 -25.08 9.07
N PHE A 26 19.37 -25.27 7.88
CA PHE A 26 18.68 -24.99 6.62
C PHE A 26 17.47 -25.92 6.38
N LEU A 27 17.58 -27.20 6.77
CA LEU A 27 16.49 -28.15 6.73
C LEU A 27 15.35 -27.74 7.68
N VAL A 28 15.66 -27.36 8.93
CA VAL A 28 14.67 -26.85 9.89
C VAL A 28 14.00 -25.59 9.35
N PHE A 29 14.77 -24.67 8.74
CA PHE A 29 14.22 -23.47 8.11
C PHE A 29 13.29 -23.80 6.93
N ILE A 30 13.67 -24.72 6.04
CA ILE A 30 12.81 -25.17 4.94
C ILE A 30 11.54 -25.83 5.48
N ILE A 31 11.67 -26.73 6.46
CA ILE A 31 10.52 -27.38 7.09
C ILE A 31 9.60 -26.32 7.69
N ALA A 32 10.14 -25.29 8.36
CA ALA A 32 9.36 -24.19 8.91
C ALA A 32 8.62 -23.40 7.82
N VAL A 33 9.28 -23.05 6.72
CA VAL A 33 8.65 -22.35 5.58
C VAL A 33 7.55 -23.20 4.93
N ILE A 34 7.80 -24.50 4.75
CA ILE A 34 6.80 -25.44 4.21
C ILE A 34 5.62 -25.59 5.17
N CYS A 35 5.87 -25.67 6.49
CA CYS A 35 4.81 -25.73 7.49
C CYS A 35 3.98 -24.45 7.47
N VAL A 36 4.59 -23.26 7.42
CA VAL A 36 3.88 -21.98 7.29
C VAL A 36 3.03 -21.95 6.01
N ALA A 37 3.61 -22.35 4.87
CA ALA A 37 2.88 -22.40 3.62
C ALA A 37 1.73 -23.43 3.67
N TYR A 38 1.94 -24.57 4.33
CA TYR A 38 0.93 -25.61 4.53
C TYR A 38 -0.18 -25.15 5.46
N THR A 39 0.13 -24.60 6.64
CA THR A 39 -0.85 -24.06 7.59
C THR A 39 -1.71 -22.97 6.94
N LEU A 40 -1.09 -22.01 6.24
CA LEU A 40 -1.79 -20.92 5.56
C LEU A 40 -2.60 -21.40 4.33
N SER A 41 -2.25 -22.56 3.76
CA SER A 41 -3.00 -23.17 2.64
C SER A 41 -4.01 -24.22 3.08
N SER A 42 -3.92 -24.75 4.30
CA SER A 42 -4.87 -25.69 4.88
C SER A 42 -6.10 -24.94 5.35
N VAL A 43 -7.24 -25.32 4.78
CA VAL A 43 -8.48 -24.58 4.92
C VAL A 43 -9.50 -25.53 5.54
N GLN A 44 -9.75 -25.36 6.83
CA GLN A 44 -10.88 -25.98 7.51
C GLN A 44 -11.68 -24.84 8.14
N TYR A 45 -12.85 -24.59 7.60
CA TYR A 45 -13.72 -23.52 8.09
C TYR A 45 -14.70 -24.09 9.12
N PRO A 46 -15.03 -23.34 10.19
CA PRO A 46 -16.15 -23.69 11.05
C PRO A 46 -17.47 -23.65 10.26
N ASP A 47 -18.42 -24.50 10.62
CA ASP A 47 -19.77 -24.46 10.05
C ASP A 47 -20.50 -23.20 10.49
N LEU A 48 -21.31 -22.63 9.59
CA LEU A 48 -22.14 -21.46 9.89
C LEU A 48 -23.43 -21.90 10.59
N PRO A 49 -23.85 -21.23 11.67
CA PRO A 49 -25.10 -21.56 12.33
C PRO A 49 -26.30 -21.16 11.44
N PHE A 50 -27.37 -21.96 11.48
CA PHE A 50 -28.62 -21.62 10.78
C PHE A 50 -29.25 -20.36 11.40
N ILE A 51 -29.54 -19.34 10.58
CA ILE A 51 -30.18 -18.08 10.99
C ILE A 51 -31.63 -18.11 10.49
N ASN A 52 -32.60 -18.10 11.41
CA ASN A 52 -34.04 -18.10 11.08
C ASN A 52 -34.53 -16.65 10.91
N THR A 53 -35.36 -16.38 9.91
CA THR A 53 -35.50 -15.05 9.32
C THR A 53 -36.92 -14.64 8.95
N ASN A 54 -37.94 -15.29 9.50
CA ASN A 54 -39.32 -14.91 9.24
C ASN A 54 -39.77 -13.95 10.36
N THR A 55 -39.61 -12.63 10.16
CA THR A 55 -40.14 -11.60 11.07
C THR A 55 -41.22 -10.79 10.36
N PRO A 56 -42.42 -10.57 10.95
CA PRO A 56 -43.50 -9.79 10.34
C PRO A 56 -43.17 -8.28 10.25
N LEU A 57 -43.81 -7.59 9.29
CA LEU A 57 -43.75 -6.13 9.10
C LEU A 57 -44.12 -5.35 10.39
N THR A 58 -43.48 -4.19 10.58
CA THR A 58 -43.65 -3.39 11.81
C THR A 58 -44.96 -2.62 11.82
N GLN A 59 -45.49 -2.39 13.02
CA GLN A 59 -46.75 -1.69 13.28
C GLN A 59 -46.83 -0.27 12.67
N LYS A 60 -45.66 0.35 12.42
CA LYS A 60 -45.51 1.68 11.80
C LYS A 60 -45.80 1.68 10.29
N GLN A 61 -45.69 0.52 9.64
CA GLN A 61 -45.98 0.33 8.20
C GLN A 61 -47.48 0.06 7.94
N LEU A 62 -48.23 -0.40 8.95
CA LEU A 62 -49.66 -0.73 8.84
C LEU A 62 -50.61 0.49 8.87
N GLU A 63 -50.21 1.63 9.44
CA GLU A 63 -51.14 2.76 9.70
C GLU A 63 -51.39 3.71 8.51
N LYS A 64 -50.58 3.65 7.44
CA LYS A 64 -50.64 4.60 6.32
C LYS A 64 -51.62 4.22 5.17
N LEU A 65 -52.40 3.16 5.32
CA LEU A 65 -53.11 2.46 4.22
C LEU A 65 -54.64 2.71 4.12
N LYS A 66 -55.14 3.95 4.20
CA LYS A 66 -56.58 4.21 3.97
C LYS A 66 -56.86 5.43 3.11
N LYS A 67 -57.10 5.20 1.81
CA LYS A 67 -58.16 5.75 0.91
C LYS A 67 -57.66 6.02 -0.52
N SER A 68 -58.32 5.45 -1.54
CA SER A 68 -58.75 6.15 -2.77
C SER A 68 -59.67 5.27 -3.66
N GLN A 69 -60.32 5.89 -4.65
CA GLN A 69 -61.46 5.43 -5.45
C GLN A 69 -61.09 4.97 -6.88
N GLN A 70 -61.92 4.11 -7.47
CA GLN A 70 -61.77 3.50 -8.81
C GLN A 70 -62.26 4.40 -9.97
N TYR A 71 -61.59 4.30 -11.14
CA TYR A 71 -62.09 4.78 -12.45
C TYR A 71 -62.11 3.66 -13.51
N LYS A 72 -62.91 3.87 -14.57
CA LYS A 72 -63.34 2.86 -15.58
C LYS A 72 -62.30 2.54 -16.66
N ALA A 73 -62.32 1.30 -17.12
CA ALA A 73 -61.48 0.73 -18.18
C ALA A 73 -61.68 1.36 -19.58
N PHE A 74 -60.57 1.54 -20.29
CA PHE A 74 -60.48 2.00 -21.67
C PHE A 74 -60.52 0.81 -22.67
N SER A 75 -61.21 0.96 -23.80
CA SER A 75 -61.15 0.00 -24.92
C SER A 75 -61.19 0.73 -26.27
N ILE A 76 -60.21 0.48 -27.15
CA ILE A 76 -60.20 0.99 -28.54
C ILE A 76 -60.88 -0.01 -29.48
N GLN A 77 -61.69 0.50 -30.42
CA GLN A 77 -62.29 -0.31 -31.48
C GLN A 77 -61.28 -0.61 -32.62
N LYS A 78 -61.21 -1.89 -33.02
CA LYS A 78 -60.33 -2.45 -34.07
C LYS A 78 -60.35 -1.71 -35.42
N THR A 79 -61.44 -1.02 -35.74
CA THR A 79 -61.62 -0.19 -36.95
C THR A 79 -60.75 1.07 -36.93
N LYS A 80 -60.53 1.69 -35.77
CA LYS A 80 -59.69 2.90 -35.61
C LYS A 80 -58.20 2.58 -35.83
N LEU A 81 -57.76 1.42 -35.37
CA LEU A 81 -56.41 0.88 -35.58
C LEU A 81 -56.06 0.63 -37.05
N GLN A 82 -57.03 0.20 -37.87
CA GLN A 82 -56.82 -0.03 -39.30
C GLN A 82 -56.71 1.28 -40.08
N GLN A 83 -57.41 2.33 -39.66
CA GLN A 83 -57.32 3.65 -40.26
C GLN A 83 -55.96 4.31 -39.98
N ILE A 84 -55.51 4.27 -38.73
CA ILE A 84 -54.18 4.72 -38.28
C ILE A 84 -53.06 4.06 -39.12
N ARG A 85 -53.15 2.75 -39.35
CA ARG A 85 -52.17 2.02 -40.20
C ARG A 85 -52.15 2.52 -41.65
N LYS A 86 -53.31 2.80 -42.25
CA LYS A 86 -53.41 3.28 -43.65
C LYS A 86 -52.89 4.71 -43.81
N ASP A 87 -53.24 5.61 -42.89
CA ASP A 87 -52.84 7.02 -42.95
C ASP A 87 -51.31 7.16 -42.79
N ARG A 88 -50.71 6.27 -42.00
CA ARG A 88 -49.27 6.14 -41.84
C ARG A 88 -48.55 5.63 -43.09
N GLU A 89 -49.06 4.58 -43.75
CA GLU A 89 -48.47 4.06 -45.00
C GLU A 89 -48.45 5.12 -46.10
N GLN A 90 -49.50 5.93 -46.21
CA GLN A 90 -49.55 7.05 -47.15
C GLN A 90 -48.53 8.16 -46.81
N ARG A 91 -48.31 8.47 -45.53
CA ARG A 91 -47.31 9.46 -45.11
C ARG A 91 -45.87 9.01 -45.35
N ILE A 92 -45.55 7.74 -45.10
CA ILE A 92 -44.24 7.16 -45.39
C ILE A 92 -43.88 7.30 -46.88
N LEU A 93 -44.86 7.14 -47.77
CA LEU A 93 -44.69 7.29 -49.23
C LEU A 93 -44.46 8.76 -49.67
N SER A 94 -44.81 9.74 -48.84
CA SER A 94 -44.71 11.18 -49.17
C SER A 94 -43.40 11.86 -48.71
N ARG A 95 -42.49 11.12 -48.06
CA ARG A 95 -41.26 11.65 -47.44
C ARG A 95 -40.19 12.10 -48.46
N LYS A 96 -39.63 13.31 -48.26
CA LYS A 96 -38.48 13.87 -48.99
C LYS A 96 -37.19 13.81 -48.15
N GLY A 97 -36.53 12.66 -48.13
CA GLY A 97 -35.06 12.44 -48.08
C GLY A 97 -34.08 13.21 -47.16
N ASN A 98 -34.47 14.16 -46.30
CA ASN A 98 -33.53 14.91 -45.45
C ASN A 98 -33.57 14.41 -44.00
N TYR A 99 -32.79 13.36 -43.73
CA TYR A 99 -32.61 12.85 -42.36
C TYR A 99 -31.76 13.83 -41.54
N THR A 100 -32.38 14.52 -40.59
CA THR A 100 -31.62 15.15 -39.50
C THR A 100 -31.40 14.12 -38.39
N LYS A 101 -30.24 14.17 -37.72
CA LYS A 101 -29.94 13.23 -36.63
C LYS A 101 -30.90 13.49 -35.46
N ARG A 102 -31.68 12.47 -35.07
CA ARG A 102 -32.61 12.49 -33.93
C ARG A 102 -31.91 12.91 -32.63
N ILE A 103 -32.57 13.74 -31.83
CA ILE A 103 -32.12 14.11 -30.48
C ILE A 103 -32.41 12.96 -29.51
N ASN A 104 -31.38 12.42 -28.87
CA ASN A 104 -31.54 11.54 -27.72
C ASN A 104 -31.48 12.37 -26.43
N MET A 105 -32.65 12.53 -25.80
CA MET A 105 -32.82 13.27 -24.56
C MET A 105 -33.04 12.32 -23.38
N ALA A 106 -32.64 12.72 -22.17
CA ALA A 106 -33.01 12.01 -20.95
C ALA A 106 -33.24 12.98 -19.79
N PHE A 107 -34.17 12.62 -18.90
CA PHE A 107 -34.46 13.36 -17.69
C PHE A 107 -33.55 12.91 -16.52
N TYR A 108 -32.94 13.86 -15.85
CA TYR A 108 -32.10 13.70 -14.67
C TYR A 108 -32.78 14.32 -13.45
N VAL A 109 -32.87 13.54 -12.39
CA VAL A 109 -33.50 13.91 -11.12
C VAL A 109 -32.52 13.71 -9.96
N SER A 110 -32.60 14.58 -8.94
CA SER A 110 -31.67 14.61 -7.80
C SER A 110 -32.34 14.47 -6.44
N TRP A 111 -33.60 14.05 -6.39
CA TRP A 111 -34.34 13.81 -5.15
C TRP A 111 -33.70 12.69 -4.28
N ALA A 112 -34.01 12.70 -2.98
CA ALA A 112 -33.44 11.78 -2.00
C ALA A 112 -33.74 10.31 -2.37
N GLY A 113 -32.72 9.44 -2.33
CA GLY A 113 -32.86 8.02 -2.65
C GLY A 113 -32.58 7.63 -4.11
N THR A 114 -32.52 8.58 -5.06
CA THR A 114 -32.14 8.25 -6.46
C THR A 114 -31.01 9.08 -7.04
N ALA A 115 -30.58 10.15 -6.36
CA ALA A 115 -29.49 11.02 -6.84
C ALA A 115 -28.21 10.24 -7.20
N SER A 116 -27.82 9.25 -6.39
CA SER A 116 -26.64 8.41 -6.65
C SER A 116 -26.81 7.51 -7.88
N LYS A 117 -28.00 6.90 -8.04
CA LYS A 117 -28.34 6.05 -9.19
C LYS A 117 -28.38 6.85 -10.48
N SER A 118 -29.15 7.95 -10.51
CA SER A 118 -29.28 8.83 -11.69
C SER A 118 -27.94 9.44 -12.11
N LEU A 119 -27.09 9.86 -11.16
CA LEU A 119 -25.76 10.41 -11.46
C LEU A 119 -24.79 9.33 -11.97
N SER A 120 -24.86 8.12 -11.42
CA SER A 120 -24.07 6.99 -11.90
C SER A 120 -24.44 6.61 -13.34
N ASP A 121 -25.74 6.52 -13.64
CA ASP A 121 -26.19 6.17 -15.00
C ASP A 121 -25.95 7.29 -16.00
N LEU A 122 -26.07 8.56 -15.59
CA LEU A 122 -25.61 9.69 -16.39
C LEU A 122 -24.13 9.56 -16.77
N LYS A 123 -23.24 9.29 -15.80
CA LYS A 123 -21.79 9.10 -16.06
C LYS A 123 -21.51 7.96 -17.04
N ARG A 124 -22.25 6.86 -16.90
CA ARG A 124 -22.07 5.65 -17.72
C ARG A 124 -22.54 5.89 -19.17
N ASN A 125 -23.64 6.61 -19.33
CA ASN A 125 -24.40 6.63 -20.58
C ASN A 125 -24.42 8.00 -21.31
N ILE A 126 -23.75 9.03 -20.79
CA ILE A 126 -23.69 10.37 -21.40
C ILE A 126 -23.24 10.35 -22.88
N GLY A 127 -22.46 9.36 -23.30
CA GLY A 127 -22.04 9.19 -24.70
C GLY A 127 -23.22 9.00 -25.68
N HIS A 128 -24.33 8.43 -25.21
CA HIS A 128 -25.52 8.10 -26.01
C HIS A 128 -26.54 9.23 -26.13
N LEU A 129 -26.38 10.28 -25.32
CA LEU A 129 -27.31 11.41 -25.22
C LEU A 129 -26.80 12.61 -26.00
N ASP A 130 -27.71 13.41 -26.56
CA ASP A 130 -27.40 14.72 -27.16
C ASP A 130 -27.84 15.87 -26.25
N MET A 131 -28.89 15.63 -25.44
CA MET A 131 -29.47 16.60 -24.51
C MET A 131 -29.84 15.93 -23.18
N VAL A 132 -29.69 16.65 -22.06
CA VAL A 132 -30.13 16.20 -20.73
C VAL A 132 -31.01 17.28 -20.10
N ALA A 133 -32.24 16.92 -19.76
CA ALA A 133 -33.14 17.75 -18.97
C ALA A 133 -32.91 17.48 -17.48
N THR A 134 -32.39 18.46 -16.74
CA THR A 134 -32.18 18.33 -15.29
C THR A 134 -33.30 19.00 -14.54
N GLU A 135 -33.99 18.26 -13.67
CA GLU A 135 -34.99 18.81 -12.76
C GLU A 135 -34.30 19.74 -11.75
N SER A 136 -34.43 21.05 -11.96
CA SER A 136 -33.55 22.03 -11.30
C SER A 136 -34.27 23.23 -10.73
N PHE A 137 -35.33 23.71 -11.39
CA PHE A 137 -36.02 24.93 -11.01
C PHE A 137 -37.45 24.60 -10.57
N PHE A 138 -37.80 24.95 -9.33
CA PHE A 138 -39.11 24.63 -8.75
C PHE A 138 -39.85 25.89 -8.36
N LEU A 139 -41.12 26.02 -8.75
CA LEU A 139 -41.97 27.13 -8.32
C LEU A 139 -42.32 27.04 -6.84
N ASN A 140 -42.22 28.17 -6.15
CA ASN A 140 -42.66 28.34 -4.77
C ASN A 140 -43.38 29.68 -4.64
N GLY A 141 -44.71 29.67 -4.79
CA GLY A 141 -45.49 30.90 -4.96
C GLY A 141 -45.05 31.66 -6.21
N ASP A 142 -44.73 32.94 -6.06
CA ASP A 142 -44.31 33.83 -7.16
C ASP A 142 -42.77 33.86 -7.36
N SER A 143 -42.06 32.86 -6.82
CA SER A 143 -40.59 32.78 -6.84
C SER A 143 -40.10 31.41 -7.32
N ILE A 144 -38.84 31.36 -7.80
CA ILE A 144 -38.19 30.13 -8.25
C ILE A 144 -37.12 29.67 -7.26
N VAL A 145 -37.10 28.37 -6.96
CA VAL A 145 -36.08 27.72 -6.13
C VAL A 145 -35.08 27.00 -7.04
N ASP A 146 -33.82 27.42 -6.97
CA ASP A 146 -32.67 26.83 -7.70
C ASP A 146 -32.12 25.62 -6.91
N LYS A 147 -32.38 24.41 -7.41
CA LYS A 147 -31.86 23.13 -6.90
C LYS A 147 -30.90 22.47 -7.90
N THR A 148 -30.19 23.24 -8.72
CA THR A 148 -29.27 22.70 -9.72
C THR A 148 -28.20 21.78 -9.09
N ASP A 149 -28.10 20.57 -9.63
CA ASP A 149 -27.04 19.62 -9.28
C ASP A 149 -25.78 19.88 -10.13
N THR A 150 -24.80 20.52 -9.50
CA THR A 150 -23.53 20.86 -10.15
C THR A 150 -22.68 19.64 -10.53
N ALA A 151 -22.86 18.48 -9.86
CA ALA A 151 -22.15 17.26 -10.21
C ALA A 151 -22.68 16.69 -11.54
N ALA A 152 -23.99 16.71 -11.75
CA ALA A 152 -24.60 16.32 -13.02
C ALA A 152 -24.18 17.24 -14.16
N LEU A 153 -24.20 18.56 -13.95
CA LEU A 153 -23.75 19.54 -14.95
C LEU A 153 -22.29 19.36 -15.34
N LYS A 154 -21.42 19.00 -14.40
CA LYS A 154 -20.02 18.70 -14.68
C LYS A 154 -19.90 17.51 -15.65
N VAL A 155 -20.62 16.43 -15.41
CA VAL A 155 -20.63 15.24 -16.27
C VAL A 155 -21.15 15.57 -17.67
N ILE A 156 -22.24 16.34 -17.77
CA ILE A 156 -22.83 16.75 -19.06
C ILE A 156 -21.82 17.60 -19.86
N LYS A 157 -21.14 18.53 -19.19
CA LYS A 157 -20.11 19.38 -19.79
C LYS A 157 -18.88 18.59 -20.25
N GLU A 158 -18.41 17.64 -19.46
CA GLU A 158 -17.31 16.74 -19.82
C GLU A 158 -17.67 15.87 -21.03
N GLY A 159 -18.92 15.39 -21.10
CA GLY A 159 -19.47 14.68 -22.25
C GLY A 159 -19.72 15.55 -23.49
N LYS A 160 -19.52 16.88 -23.39
CA LYS A 160 -19.79 17.88 -24.43
C LYS A 160 -21.24 17.85 -24.94
N LYS A 161 -22.20 17.61 -24.05
CA LYS A 161 -23.63 17.53 -24.37
C LYS A 161 -24.39 18.78 -23.88
N SER A 162 -25.61 18.97 -24.37
CA SER A 162 -26.46 20.10 -23.99
C SER A 162 -27.21 19.79 -22.69
N ALA A 163 -27.20 20.73 -21.74
CA ALA A 163 -28.08 20.69 -20.57
C ALA A 163 -29.23 21.69 -20.74
N ILE A 164 -30.45 21.29 -20.42
CA ILE A 164 -31.59 22.20 -20.22
C ILE A 164 -32.15 22.01 -18.82
N ALA A 165 -32.69 23.08 -18.22
CA ALA A 165 -33.25 23.01 -16.87
C ALA A 165 -34.76 22.81 -16.94
N VAL A 166 -35.28 21.79 -16.26
CA VAL A 166 -36.74 21.62 -16.10
C VAL A 166 -37.22 22.61 -15.03
N VAL A 167 -38.30 23.31 -15.38
CA VAL A 167 -39.02 24.26 -14.52
C VAL A 167 -40.34 23.62 -14.15
N SER A 168 -40.44 23.15 -12.91
CA SER A 168 -41.59 22.39 -12.41
C SER A 168 -42.43 23.19 -11.41
N ASN A 169 -43.74 22.97 -11.42
CA ASN A 169 -44.65 23.43 -10.37
C ASN A 169 -44.85 22.40 -9.24
N TYR A 170 -44.00 21.39 -9.15
CA TYR A 170 -43.97 20.42 -8.05
C TYR A 170 -43.35 21.02 -6.79
N ASN A 171 -44.10 21.07 -5.69
CA ASN A 171 -43.65 21.67 -4.43
C ASN A 171 -44.24 20.91 -3.23
N LYS A 172 -43.43 20.65 -2.19
CA LYS A 172 -43.84 19.91 -0.97
C LYS A 172 -44.65 18.63 -1.28
N ASP A 173 -44.10 17.79 -2.15
CA ASP A 173 -44.63 16.47 -2.52
C ASP A 173 -46.00 16.47 -3.23
N HIS A 174 -46.39 17.57 -3.88
CA HIS A 174 -47.58 17.64 -4.75
C HIS A 174 -47.41 18.70 -5.86
N TRP A 175 -48.23 18.62 -6.90
CA TRP A 175 -48.31 19.62 -7.96
C TRP A 175 -49.11 20.85 -7.49
N ASP A 176 -48.55 22.06 -7.62
CA ASP A 176 -49.22 23.31 -7.25
C ASP A 176 -49.73 24.05 -8.50
N GLY A 177 -50.80 23.54 -9.10
CA GLY A 177 -51.48 24.21 -10.22
C GLY A 177 -52.05 25.58 -9.86
N GLN A 178 -52.35 25.84 -8.58
CA GLN A 178 -52.85 27.14 -8.12
C GLN A 178 -51.77 28.23 -8.17
N ALA A 179 -50.51 27.88 -7.86
CA ALA A 179 -49.39 28.80 -8.03
C ALA A 179 -49.24 29.23 -9.50
N VAL A 180 -49.34 28.30 -10.45
CA VAL A 180 -49.27 28.63 -11.87
C VAL A 180 -50.45 29.52 -12.29
N ARG A 181 -51.68 29.22 -11.86
CA ARG A 181 -52.85 30.08 -12.19
C ARG A 181 -52.70 31.51 -11.65
N ARG A 182 -52.15 31.68 -10.44
CA ARG A 182 -51.84 33.02 -9.88
C ARG A 182 -50.77 33.74 -10.69
N LEU A 183 -49.68 33.06 -11.02
CA LEU A 183 -48.63 33.57 -11.89
C LEU A 183 -49.20 34.03 -13.26
N LEU A 184 -50.07 33.23 -13.88
CA LEU A 184 -50.68 33.57 -15.17
C LEU A 184 -51.63 34.78 -15.11
N ALA A 185 -52.13 35.15 -13.94
CA ALA A 185 -52.98 36.32 -13.73
C ALA A 185 -52.19 37.61 -13.41
N ASP A 186 -50.92 37.52 -13.03
CA ASP A 186 -50.09 38.64 -12.57
C ASP A 186 -48.94 38.93 -13.55
N GLN A 187 -49.06 40.02 -14.32
CA GLN A 187 -48.05 40.42 -15.32
C GLN A 187 -46.68 40.79 -14.71
N PRO A 188 -46.59 41.61 -13.63
CA PRO A 188 -45.34 41.81 -12.90
C PRO A 188 -44.68 40.51 -12.43
N ALA A 189 -45.44 39.55 -11.90
CA ALA A 189 -44.91 38.27 -11.46
C ALA A 189 -44.34 37.45 -12.62
N GLN A 190 -45.01 37.44 -13.78
CA GLN A 190 -44.51 36.80 -15.00
C GLN A 190 -43.19 37.40 -15.46
N GLN A 191 -43.08 38.72 -15.53
CA GLN A 191 -41.85 39.39 -15.95
C GLN A 191 -40.70 39.10 -14.99
N LYS A 192 -40.97 39.14 -13.68
CA LYS A 192 -39.98 38.80 -12.65
C LYS A 192 -39.51 37.36 -12.80
N LEU A 193 -40.42 36.41 -12.95
CA LEU A 193 -40.08 35.00 -13.12
C LEU A 193 -39.23 34.77 -14.38
N ILE A 194 -39.62 35.34 -15.52
CA ILE A 194 -38.87 35.20 -16.79
C ILE A 194 -37.45 35.76 -16.62
N TYR A 195 -37.31 36.94 -16.00
CA TYR A 195 -36.01 37.52 -15.70
C TYR A 195 -35.15 36.61 -14.80
N ASP A 196 -35.72 36.10 -13.71
CA ASP A 196 -35.03 35.23 -12.76
C ASP A 196 -34.60 33.92 -13.44
N LEU A 197 -35.47 33.33 -14.28
CA LEU A 197 -35.15 32.12 -15.06
C LEU A 197 -34.02 32.35 -16.04
N ILE A 198 -34.02 33.44 -16.82
CA ILE A 198 -32.92 33.78 -17.75
C ILE A 198 -31.60 33.93 -16.98
N LYS A 199 -31.63 34.66 -15.86
CA LYS A 199 -30.46 34.92 -15.02
C LYS A 199 -29.85 33.62 -14.48
N ILE A 200 -30.67 32.72 -13.92
CA ILE A 200 -30.21 31.47 -13.32
C ILE A 200 -29.79 30.45 -14.40
N THR A 201 -30.51 30.41 -15.54
CA THR A 201 -30.16 29.57 -16.70
C THR A 201 -28.76 29.91 -17.22
N LYS A 202 -28.46 31.21 -17.40
CA LYS A 202 -27.13 31.69 -17.84
C LYS A 202 -26.04 31.46 -16.78
N LYS A 203 -26.36 31.65 -15.49
CA LYS A 203 -25.43 31.43 -14.36
C LYS A 203 -24.85 30.00 -14.37
N HIS A 204 -25.69 28.99 -14.60
CA HIS A 204 -25.29 27.59 -14.58
C HIS A 204 -24.86 27.05 -15.95
N GLY A 205 -25.01 27.84 -17.01
CA GLY A 205 -24.57 27.47 -18.37
C GLY A 205 -25.52 26.52 -19.11
N TYR A 206 -26.81 26.52 -18.76
CA TYR A 206 -27.84 25.79 -19.48
C TYR A 206 -28.06 26.37 -20.89
N LYS A 207 -28.46 25.51 -21.85
CA LYS A 207 -28.80 25.90 -23.22
C LYS A 207 -30.22 26.40 -23.38
N GLY A 208 -31.06 26.18 -22.37
CA GLY A 208 -32.46 26.53 -22.37
C GLY A 208 -33.19 25.93 -21.17
N ILE A 209 -34.51 26.00 -21.22
CA ILE A 209 -35.40 25.46 -20.19
C ILE A 209 -36.46 24.54 -20.80
N ASN A 210 -36.97 23.64 -19.98
CA ASN A 210 -38.13 22.80 -20.26
C ASN A 210 -39.24 23.15 -19.26
N ILE A 211 -40.39 23.61 -19.72
CA ILE A 211 -41.52 23.93 -18.84
C ILE A 211 -42.33 22.65 -18.58
N ASP A 212 -42.43 22.29 -17.31
CA ASP A 212 -43.16 21.11 -16.83
C ASP A 212 -44.22 21.55 -15.81
N PHE A 213 -45.31 22.09 -16.35
CA PHE A 213 -46.39 22.66 -15.57
C PHE A 213 -47.62 21.78 -15.65
N GLU A 214 -47.92 21.06 -14.57
CA GLU A 214 -49.01 20.08 -14.48
C GLU A 214 -50.16 20.54 -13.55
N GLU A 215 -51.29 19.84 -13.61
CA GLU A 215 -52.52 20.10 -12.82
C GLU A 215 -53.11 21.53 -12.97
N LEU A 216 -52.98 22.12 -14.16
CA LEU A 216 -53.31 23.52 -14.44
C LEU A 216 -54.81 23.87 -14.40
N ASN A 217 -55.71 22.97 -14.81
CA ASN A 217 -57.17 23.12 -14.75
C ASN A 217 -57.63 24.53 -15.18
N LEU A 218 -57.30 24.93 -16.42
CA LEU A 218 -57.55 26.28 -16.91
C LEU A 218 -58.97 26.41 -17.46
N GLU A 219 -59.65 27.54 -17.17
CA GLU A 219 -60.94 27.85 -17.82
C GLU A 219 -60.76 28.10 -19.33
N ASN A 220 -59.64 28.72 -19.72
CA ASN A 220 -59.17 28.82 -21.10
C ASN A 220 -57.63 28.96 -21.15
N GLY A 221 -57.02 28.48 -22.25
CA GLY A 221 -55.57 28.47 -22.44
C GLY A 221 -54.94 29.81 -22.87
N ASP A 222 -55.70 30.89 -23.03
CA ASP A 222 -55.20 32.12 -23.67
C ASP A 222 -54.10 32.81 -22.86
N ARG A 223 -54.27 32.86 -21.52
CA ARG A 223 -53.26 33.42 -20.61
C ARG A 223 -51.99 32.59 -20.59
N PHE A 224 -52.13 31.27 -20.65
CA PHE A 224 -51.00 30.35 -20.68
C PHE A 224 -50.21 30.49 -21.99
N ASN A 225 -50.90 30.56 -23.13
CA ASN A 225 -50.29 30.80 -24.43
C ASN A 225 -49.58 32.17 -24.50
N ALA A 226 -50.18 33.22 -23.92
CA ALA A 226 -49.57 34.54 -23.83
C ALA A 226 -48.29 34.53 -22.98
N PHE A 227 -48.30 33.79 -21.86
CA PHE A 227 -47.12 33.58 -21.03
C PHE A 227 -46.02 32.83 -21.81
N MET A 228 -46.35 31.70 -22.45
CA MET A 228 -45.38 30.93 -23.25
C MET A 228 -44.79 31.76 -24.39
N LYS A 229 -45.61 32.58 -25.09
CA LYS A 229 -45.13 33.52 -26.11
C LYS A 229 -44.12 34.53 -25.55
N ASN A 230 -44.42 35.11 -24.39
CA ASN A 230 -43.55 36.09 -23.74
C ASN A 230 -42.24 35.44 -23.28
N LEU A 231 -42.33 34.28 -22.62
CA LEU A 231 -41.18 33.47 -22.20
C LEU A 231 -40.29 33.13 -23.40
N TYR A 232 -40.87 32.56 -24.45
CA TYR A 232 -40.16 32.18 -25.68
C TYR A 232 -39.45 33.37 -26.32
N THR A 233 -40.14 34.51 -26.47
CA THR A 233 -39.57 35.71 -27.09
C THR A 233 -38.34 36.22 -26.31
N GLN A 234 -38.41 36.24 -24.98
CA GLN A 234 -37.31 36.72 -24.14
C GLN A 234 -36.14 35.72 -24.07
N PHE A 235 -36.43 34.41 -24.00
CA PHE A 235 -35.40 33.38 -24.03
C PHE A 235 -34.65 33.34 -25.38
N HIS A 236 -35.39 33.43 -26.49
CA HIS A 236 -34.79 33.45 -27.83
C HIS A 236 -33.92 34.68 -28.07
N ALA A 237 -34.30 35.85 -27.53
CA ALA A 237 -33.46 37.05 -27.58
C ALA A 237 -32.08 36.83 -26.93
N GLU A 238 -32.00 35.93 -25.95
CA GLU A 238 -30.76 35.52 -25.26
C GLU A 238 -30.10 34.28 -25.88
N LYS A 239 -30.59 33.79 -27.03
CA LYS A 239 -30.15 32.56 -27.71
C LYS A 239 -30.32 31.30 -26.86
N LEU A 240 -31.34 31.27 -26.01
CA LEU A 240 -31.71 30.11 -25.18
C LEU A 240 -32.95 29.43 -25.78
N ILE A 241 -32.99 28.10 -25.75
CA ILE A 241 -34.16 27.33 -26.23
C ILE A 241 -35.23 27.22 -25.14
N VAL A 242 -36.48 27.03 -25.56
CA VAL A 242 -37.62 26.74 -24.70
C VAL A 242 -38.31 25.48 -25.21
N SER A 243 -38.40 24.47 -24.35
CA SER A 243 -39.23 23.29 -24.59
C SER A 243 -40.30 23.17 -23.52
N GLN A 244 -41.27 22.29 -23.75
CA GLN A 244 -42.41 22.11 -22.85
C GLN A 244 -42.89 20.66 -22.84
N ASP A 245 -43.14 20.14 -21.65
CA ASP A 245 -43.79 18.85 -21.43
C ASP A 245 -45.31 19.02 -21.58
N ILE A 246 -45.94 18.12 -22.33
CA ILE A 246 -47.41 18.07 -22.45
C ILE A 246 -47.93 16.65 -22.30
N SER A 247 -49.06 16.53 -21.60
CA SER A 247 -49.80 15.28 -21.49
C SER A 247 -50.76 15.15 -22.68
N PRO A 248 -50.82 13.98 -23.36
CA PRO A 248 -51.60 13.80 -24.59
C PRO A 248 -53.12 13.94 -24.44
N GLU A 249 -53.65 13.86 -23.22
CA GLU A 249 -55.09 13.89 -22.92
C GLU A 249 -55.51 15.13 -22.12
N ASN A 250 -54.63 16.12 -21.98
CA ASN A 250 -54.92 17.34 -21.25
C ASN A 250 -55.30 18.49 -22.22
N ASP A 251 -56.56 18.91 -22.17
CA ASP A 251 -57.14 19.98 -22.99
C ASP A 251 -56.61 21.39 -22.65
N ASP A 252 -55.86 21.55 -21.55
CA ASP A 252 -55.19 22.81 -21.20
C ASP A 252 -54.13 23.20 -22.25
N TYR A 253 -53.56 22.21 -22.97
CA TYR A 253 -52.54 22.43 -23.99
C TYR A 253 -53.16 22.48 -25.39
N LYS A 254 -52.77 23.49 -26.18
CA LYS A 254 -53.15 23.63 -27.60
C LYS A 254 -51.92 23.50 -28.51
N PRO A 255 -51.55 22.28 -28.96
CA PRO A 255 -50.33 22.04 -29.72
C PRO A 255 -50.19 22.93 -30.96
N GLU A 256 -51.29 23.23 -31.65
CA GLU A 256 -51.34 24.06 -32.85
C GLU A 256 -50.80 25.47 -32.59
N THR A 257 -51.02 25.99 -31.38
CA THR A 257 -50.55 27.31 -30.93
C THR A 257 -49.17 27.22 -30.29
N LEU A 258 -48.98 26.25 -29.40
CA LEU A 258 -47.75 26.08 -28.61
C LEU A 258 -46.52 25.76 -29.48
N GLN A 259 -46.71 25.15 -30.66
CA GLN A 259 -45.60 24.91 -31.60
C GLN A 259 -44.89 26.19 -32.06
N HIS A 260 -45.54 27.35 -31.98
CA HIS A 260 -44.92 28.64 -32.34
C HIS A 260 -44.12 29.26 -31.20
N TYR A 261 -44.30 28.78 -29.98
CA TYR A 261 -43.70 29.31 -28.74
C TYR A 261 -42.85 28.28 -28.01
N ASN A 262 -42.45 27.22 -28.71
CA ASN A 262 -41.53 26.21 -28.24
C ASN A 262 -40.61 25.76 -29.38
N ASP A 263 -39.35 25.51 -29.06
CA ASP A 263 -38.40 24.82 -29.94
C ASP A 263 -38.78 23.34 -30.04
N TYR A 264 -39.10 22.72 -28.89
CA TYR A 264 -39.54 21.33 -28.81
C TYR A 264 -40.74 21.16 -27.88
N ILE A 265 -41.64 20.25 -28.26
CA ILE A 265 -42.72 19.75 -27.41
C ILE A 265 -42.39 18.32 -27.03
N VAL A 266 -42.27 18.06 -25.73
CA VAL A 266 -42.00 16.74 -25.19
C VAL A 266 -43.34 16.07 -24.87
N LEU A 267 -43.71 15.08 -25.66
CA LEU A 267 -44.96 14.33 -25.51
C LEU A 267 -44.80 13.26 -24.42
N MET A 268 -45.47 13.45 -23.29
CA MET A 268 -45.51 12.48 -22.19
C MET A 268 -46.52 11.35 -22.47
N ALA A 269 -46.26 10.55 -23.49
CA ALA A 269 -47.08 9.39 -23.85
C ALA A 269 -46.72 8.16 -22.98
N TYR A 270 -46.83 8.33 -21.68
CA TYR A 270 -46.75 7.31 -20.64
C TYR A 270 -47.74 7.66 -19.52
N ASP A 271 -47.76 6.88 -18.43
CA ASP A 271 -48.77 7.01 -17.37
C ASP A 271 -50.21 6.85 -17.89
N GLN A 272 -50.40 5.99 -18.90
CA GLN A 272 -51.75 5.54 -19.29
C GLN A 272 -52.51 4.97 -18.08
N HIS A 273 -51.77 4.30 -17.19
CA HIS A 273 -52.16 3.95 -15.84
C HIS A 273 -51.17 4.55 -14.85
N THR A 274 -51.67 5.29 -13.85
CA THR A 274 -50.89 5.95 -12.79
C THR A 274 -50.95 5.17 -11.48
N ASP A 275 -50.12 5.53 -10.51
CA ASP A 275 -50.23 5.02 -9.13
C ASP A 275 -51.63 5.18 -8.52
N GLN A 276 -52.35 6.24 -8.90
CA GLN A 276 -53.71 6.50 -8.45
C GLN A 276 -54.80 5.81 -9.28
N SER A 277 -54.45 5.13 -10.39
CA SER A 277 -55.40 4.40 -11.22
C SER A 277 -55.42 2.90 -10.90
N ASN A 278 -56.23 2.13 -11.64
CA ASN A 278 -56.16 0.66 -11.58
C ASN A 278 -54.90 0.15 -12.29
N ALA A 279 -54.44 -1.04 -11.90
CA ALA A 279 -53.33 -1.70 -12.57
C ALA A 279 -53.58 -1.85 -14.08
N GLY A 280 -52.55 -1.57 -14.88
CA GLY A 280 -52.57 -1.64 -16.33
C GLY A 280 -51.24 -1.25 -16.96
N ASP A 281 -51.20 -1.27 -18.30
CA ASP A 281 -50.00 -0.98 -19.08
C ASP A 281 -49.55 0.48 -18.89
N ILE A 282 -48.25 0.72 -18.78
CA ILE A 282 -47.70 2.07 -18.53
C ILE A 282 -47.68 2.90 -19.81
N SER A 283 -47.29 2.25 -20.91
CA SER A 283 -47.19 2.85 -22.24
C SER A 283 -47.61 1.83 -23.30
N HIS A 284 -48.90 1.51 -23.37
CA HIS A 284 -49.41 0.56 -24.35
C HIS A 284 -49.04 1.01 -25.77
N GLN A 285 -48.32 0.16 -26.51
CA GLN A 285 -47.72 0.52 -27.80
C GLN A 285 -48.72 1.21 -28.75
N GLU A 286 -49.89 0.61 -28.97
CA GLU A 286 -50.90 1.20 -29.87
C GLU A 286 -51.50 2.52 -29.38
N TRP A 287 -51.61 2.74 -28.06
CA TRP A 287 -52.07 4.01 -27.50
C TRP A 287 -51.02 5.10 -27.73
N VAL A 288 -49.74 4.80 -27.49
CA VAL A 288 -48.64 5.72 -27.78
C VAL A 288 -48.60 6.08 -29.27
N GLU A 289 -48.75 5.08 -30.15
CA GLU A 289 -48.83 5.32 -31.60
C GLU A 289 -50.02 6.24 -31.94
N GLU A 290 -51.21 6.01 -31.39
CA GLU A 290 -52.38 6.90 -31.61
C GLU A 290 -52.12 8.34 -31.14
N LYS A 291 -51.52 8.53 -29.95
CA LYS A 291 -51.24 9.87 -29.42
C LYS A 291 -50.16 10.60 -30.22
N LEU A 292 -49.15 9.86 -30.69
CA LEU A 292 -48.12 10.42 -31.56
C LEU A 292 -48.69 10.84 -32.92
N ASP A 293 -49.61 10.05 -33.47
CA ASP A 293 -50.29 10.39 -34.72
C ASP A 293 -51.16 11.64 -34.57
N ASP A 294 -51.92 11.74 -33.47
CA ASP A 294 -52.77 12.90 -33.17
C ASP A 294 -51.96 14.19 -33.02
N ILE A 295 -50.85 14.19 -32.28
CA ILE A 295 -50.03 15.39 -32.14
C ILE A 295 -49.34 15.79 -33.45
N CYS A 296 -48.81 14.83 -34.20
CA CYS A 296 -48.15 15.09 -35.49
C CYS A 296 -49.16 15.53 -36.58
N ASN A 297 -50.47 15.35 -36.37
CA ASN A 297 -51.50 15.93 -37.21
C ASN A 297 -51.76 17.42 -36.90
N LYS A 298 -51.51 17.85 -35.67
CA LYS A 298 -51.81 19.19 -35.16
C LYS A 298 -50.61 20.15 -35.26
N MET A 299 -49.39 19.62 -35.26
CA MET A 299 -48.16 20.42 -35.30
C MET A 299 -47.03 19.77 -36.11
N ASP A 300 -45.98 20.54 -36.38
CA ASP A 300 -44.79 20.05 -37.08
C ASP A 300 -44.08 18.94 -36.27
N ALA A 301 -44.01 17.74 -36.87
CA ALA A 301 -43.37 16.56 -36.27
C ALA A 301 -41.90 16.83 -35.89
N SER A 302 -41.19 17.68 -36.65
CA SER A 302 -39.78 18.03 -36.39
C SER A 302 -39.55 18.81 -35.08
N LYS A 303 -40.63 19.17 -34.37
CA LYS A 303 -40.60 19.75 -33.03
C LYS A 303 -41.03 18.79 -31.93
N VAL A 304 -41.49 17.59 -32.24
CA VAL A 304 -41.99 16.63 -31.26
C VAL A 304 -40.84 15.78 -30.72
N ILE A 305 -40.75 15.63 -29.40
CA ILE A 305 -39.87 14.67 -28.73
C ILE A 305 -40.76 13.67 -28.00
N LEU A 306 -40.70 12.39 -28.37
CA LEU A 306 -41.50 11.35 -27.69
C LEU A 306 -40.82 10.93 -26.39
N ALA A 307 -41.48 11.13 -25.25
CA ALA A 307 -40.95 10.69 -23.97
C ALA A 307 -41.35 9.25 -23.65
N LEU A 308 -40.40 8.46 -23.14
CA LEU A 308 -40.48 7.01 -22.97
C LEU A 308 -40.51 6.64 -21.49
N ALA A 309 -41.47 5.81 -21.09
CA ALA A 309 -41.52 5.23 -19.76
C ALA A 309 -40.36 4.25 -19.54
N CYS A 310 -39.59 4.50 -18.48
CA CYS A 310 -38.51 3.65 -18.00
C CYS A 310 -38.76 3.18 -16.56
N TYR A 311 -40.01 2.87 -16.23
CA TYR A 311 -40.47 2.50 -14.88
C TYR A 311 -41.77 1.68 -14.98
N GLY A 312 -42.34 1.35 -13.83
CA GLY A 312 -43.67 0.75 -13.70
C GLY A 312 -44.34 1.10 -12.38
N TYR A 313 -45.43 0.39 -12.07
CA TYR A 313 -46.05 0.44 -10.74
C TYR A 313 -46.38 -0.96 -10.21
N ASP A 314 -46.33 -1.11 -8.88
CA ASP A 314 -46.85 -2.25 -8.12
C ASP A 314 -48.14 -1.82 -7.42
N TRP A 315 -49.28 -2.38 -7.84
CA TRP A 315 -50.60 -2.14 -7.24
C TRP A 315 -50.99 -3.28 -6.29
N PRO A 316 -51.08 -3.02 -4.98
CA PRO A 316 -51.77 -3.89 -4.05
C PRO A 316 -53.27 -3.86 -4.30
N GLU A 317 -53.94 -4.99 -4.11
CA GLU A 317 -55.39 -5.10 -4.23
C GLU A 317 -56.08 -4.10 -3.28
N ASN A 318 -56.98 -3.29 -3.83
CA ASN A 318 -57.69 -2.21 -3.12
C ASN A 318 -56.79 -1.11 -2.52
N SER A 319 -55.60 -0.86 -3.09
CA SER A 319 -54.69 0.21 -2.70
C SER A 319 -54.20 1.01 -3.92
N ILE A 320 -53.61 2.17 -3.67
CA ILE A 320 -52.82 2.90 -4.68
C ILE A 320 -51.55 2.11 -5.00
N GLY A 321 -51.11 2.25 -6.25
CA GLY A 321 -49.86 1.72 -6.75
C GLY A 321 -48.65 2.42 -6.14
N LYS A 322 -47.48 1.78 -6.26
CA LYS A 322 -46.18 2.35 -5.90
C LYS A 322 -45.27 2.35 -7.12
N PRO A 323 -44.59 3.46 -7.44
CA PRO A 323 -43.65 3.47 -8.56
C PRO A 323 -42.51 2.49 -8.30
N ILE A 324 -42.14 1.75 -9.33
CA ILE A 324 -41.09 0.73 -9.28
C ILE A 324 -40.16 0.89 -10.49
N THR A 325 -38.85 0.76 -10.28
CA THR A 325 -37.89 0.76 -11.40
C THR A 325 -37.88 -0.59 -12.12
N TYR A 326 -37.30 -0.66 -13.32
CA TYR A 326 -37.12 -1.96 -13.99
C TYR A 326 -36.32 -2.95 -13.12
N GLU A 327 -35.25 -2.50 -12.47
CA GLU A 327 -34.43 -3.36 -11.61
C GLU A 327 -35.19 -3.85 -10.37
N ASP A 328 -35.98 -2.98 -9.75
CA ASP A 328 -36.79 -3.36 -8.58
C ASP A 328 -37.88 -4.37 -8.98
N ALA A 329 -38.56 -4.17 -10.12
CA ALA A 329 -39.60 -5.08 -10.62
C ALA A 329 -39.03 -6.47 -10.96
N MET A 330 -37.85 -6.52 -11.58
CA MET A 330 -37.13 -7.76 -11.87
C MET A 330 -36.66 -8.47 -10.60
N THR A 331 -36.16 -7.72 -9.62
CA THR A 331 -35.73 -8.26 -8.32
C THR A 331 -36.89 -8.89 -7.56
N GLN A 332 -37.99 -8.15 -7.44
CA GLN A 332 -39.19 -8.61 -6.77
C GLN A 332 -39.76 -9.88 -7.44
N ALA A 333 -39.74 -9.96 -8.77
CA ALA A 333 -40.15 -11.16 -9.49
C ALA A 333 -39.24 -12.38 -9.18
N VAL A 334 -37.93 -12.18 -9.04
CA VAL A 334 -36.98 -13.23 -8.66
C VAL A 334 -37.23 -13.72 -7.23
N ASP A 335 -37.34 -12.79 -6.28
CA ASP A 335 -37.48 -13.09 -4.85
C ASP A 335 -38.80 -13.82 -4.57
N LEU A 336 -39.87 -13.41 -5.24
CA LEU A 336 -41.20 -13.99 -5.11
C LEU A 336 -41.44 -15.19 -6.02
N LYS A 337 -40.46 -15.56 -6.85
CA LYS A 337 -40.54 -16.63 -7.86
C LYS A 337 -41.72 -16.43 -8.81
N SER A 338 -42.02 -15.18 -9.13
CA SER A 338 -43.13 -14.79 -10.01
C SER A 338 -42.73 -14.98 -11.48
N LYS A 339 -43.69 -15.43 -12.30
CA LYS A 339 -43.51 -15.53 -13.75
C LYS A 339 -43.84 -14.18 -14.40
N ILE A 340 -42.85 -13.56 -15.04
CA ILE A 340 -43.01 -12.34 -15.83
C ILE A 340 -43.61 -12.69 -17.18
N ASN A 341 -44.69 -12.01 -17.57
CA ASN A 341 -45.38 -12.17 -18.83
C ASN A 341 -45.18 -10.93 -19.71
N PHE A 342 -44.82 -11.14 -20.97
CA PHE A 342 -44.87 -10.10 -21.99
C PHE A 342 -46.24 -10.13 -22.68
N ASN A 343 -46.88 -8.97 -22.83
CA ASN A 343 -48.13 -8.84 -23.56
C ASN A 343 -47.85 -8.39 -25.01
N PRO A 344 -48.02 -9.24 -26.04
CA PRO A 344 -47.75 -8.87 -27.43
C PRO A 344 -48.59 -7.69 -27.96
N ALA A 345 -49.75 -7.41 -27.36
CA ALA A 345 -50.61 -6.29 -27.79
C ALA A 345 -50.10 -4.94 -27.28
N SER A 346 -49.65 -4.89 -26.02
CA SER A 346 -49.18 -3.65 -25.39
C SER A 346 -47.66 -3.48 -25.44
N ALA A 347 -46.93 -4.56 -25.70
CA ALA A 347 -45.48 -4.70 -25.55
C ALA A 347 -44.96 -4.44 -24.12
N ASN A 348 -45.83 -4.34 -23.11
CA ASN A 348 -45.45 -4.13 -21.71
C ASN A 348 -45.32 -5.48 -20.97
N LEU A 349 -44.64 -5.44 -19.82
CA LEU A 349 -44.45 -6.60 -18.94
C LEU A 349 -45.42 -6.54 -17.75
N ASN A 350 -45.89 -7.69 -17.30
CA ASN A 350 -46.63 -7.81 -16.05
C ASN A 350 -46.35 -9.11 -15.29
N TYR A 351 -46.61 -9.09 -14.00
CA TYR A 351 -46.79 -10.28 -13.18
C TYR A 351 -47.69 -9.98 -11.98
N SER A 352 -48.06 -11.03 -11.24
CA SER A 352 -48.81 -10.89 -9.99
C SER A 352 -48.21 -11.78 -8.91
N TYR A 353 -48.34 -11.35 -7.66
CA TYR A 353 -47.87 -12.09 -6.50
C TYR A 353 -48.80 -11.86 -5.30
N ASN A 354 -48.64 -12.63 -4.23
CA ASN A 354 -49.30 -12.36 -2.95
C ASN A 354 -48.23 -11.94 -1.93
N ASP A 355 -48.48 -10.87 -1.19
CA ASP A 355 -47.57 -10.41 -0.14
C ASP A 355 -47.61 -11.32 1.10
N GLY A 356 -46.77 -11.03 2.10
CA GLY A 356 -46.73 -11.79 3.36
C GLY A 356 -48.01 -11.75 4.19
N SER A 357 -48.95 -10.85 3.86
CA SER A 357 -50.26 -10.71 4.48
C SER A 357 -51.38 -11.38 3.66
N GLY A 358 -51.05 -11.96 2.50
CA GLY A 358 -51.99 -12.59 1.58
C GLY A 358 -52.72 -11.63 0.65
N ILE A 359 -52.33 -10.35 0.59
CA ILE A 359 -52.90 -9.36 -0.34
C ILE A 359 -52.32 -9.62 -1.73
N LYS A 360 -53.17 -9.62 -2.76
CA LYS A 360 -52.72 -9.79 -4.14
C LYS A 360 -52.15 -8.49 -4.69
N HIS A 361 -51.04 -8.58 -5.40
CA HIS A 361 -50.40 -7.47 -6.07
C HIS A 361 -50.33 -7.69 -7.58
N GLN A 362 -50.43 -6.61 -8.35
CA GLN A 362 -50.25 -6.59 -9.80
C GLN A 362 -49.16 -5.59 -10.16
N VAL A 363 -48.12 -6.07 -10.83
CA VAL A 363 -46.97 -5.24 -11.24
C VAL A 363 -46.99 -5.12 -12.75
N TYR A 364 -46.97 -3.90 -13.28
CA TYR A 364 -46.78 -3.61 -14.71
C TYR A 364 -45.60 -2.66 -14.87
N PHE A 365 -44.75 -2.93 -15.86
CA PHE A 365 -43.53 -2.16 -16.08
C PHE A 365 -43.05 -2.27 -17.54
N THR A 366 -42.19 -1.35 -17.95
CA THR A 366 -41.58 -1.34 -19.28
C THR A 366 -40.16 -1.89 -19.25
N ASP A 367 -39.71 -2.42 -20.39
CA ASP A 367 -38.32 -2.87 -20.56
C ASP A 367 -37.73 -2.44 -21.90
N ALA A 368 -36.54 -2.97 -22.22
CA ALA A 368 -35.90 -2.73 -23.49
C ALA A 368 -36.72 -3.16 -24.71
N ALA A 369 -37.56 -4.20 -24.65
CA ALA A 369 -38.39 -4.57 -25.80
C ALA A 369 -39.56 -3.62 -26.00
N THR A 370 -40.21 -3.19 -24.91
CA THR A 370 -41.24 -2.15 -24.94
C THR A 370 -40.70 -0.89 -25.63
N ASN A 371 -39.57 -0.40 -25.13
CA ASN A 371 -38.96 0.83 -25.64
C ASN A 371 -38.34 0.66 -27.04
N PHE A 372 -37.82 -0.53 -27.39
CA PHE A 372 -37.39 -0.82 -28.76
C PHE A 372 -38.55 -0.64 -29.75
N ASN A 373 -39.72 -1.21 -29.46
CA ASN A 373 -40.89 -1.08 -30.32
C ASN A 373 -41.33 0.39 -30.45
N LEU A 374 -41.40 1.13 -29.33
CA LEU A 374 -41.77 2.55 -29.34
C LEU A 374 -40.78 3.41 -30.15
N ILE A 375 -39.47 3.22 -29.95
CA ILE A 375 -38.43 3.97 -30.68
C ILE A 375 -38.47 3.65 -32.17
N ARG A 376 -38.55 2.37 -32.53
CA ARG A 376 -38.72 1.92 -33.92
C ARG A 376 -39.91 2.63 -34.56
N LYS A 377 -41.02 2.74 -33.82
CA LYS A 377 -42.25 3.41 -34.28
C LYS A 377 -42.09 4.92 -34.41
N ALA A 378 -41.42 5.57 -33.47
CA ALA A 378 -41.09 7.00 -33.50
C ALA A 378 -40.16 7.39 -34.67
N ASP A 379 -39.18 6.57 -35.03
CA ASP A 379 -38.24 6.87 -36.13
C ASP A 379 -38.92 6.94 -37.52
N ASP A 380 -40.10 6.30 -37.65
CA ASP A 380 -40.92 6.42 -38.85
C ASP A 380 -41.79 7.70 -38.88
N TRP A 381 -41.74 8.56 -37.86
CA TRP A 381 -42.50 9.82 -37.79
C TRP A 381 -41.68 11.09 -38.07
N ASP A 382 -40.37 10.99 -38.28
CA ASP A 382 -39.46 12.13 -38.54
C ASP A 382 -39.53 13.18 -37.40
N ILE A 383 -39.74 12.69 -36.18
CA ILE A 383 -39.83 13.53 -34.99
C ILE A 383 -38.46 14.09 -34.60
N ALA A 384 -38.44 15.19 -33.85
CA ALA A 384 -37.22 15.83 -33.38
C ALA A 384 -36.33 14.89 -32.55
N GLY A 385 -36.96 14.04 -31.71
CA GLY A 385 -36.25 13.31 -30.68
C GLY A 385 -37.05 12.26 -29.94
N ILE A 386 -36.35 11.55 -29.06
CA ILE A 386 -36.95 10.77 -27.97
C ILE A 386 -36.38 11.26 -26.63
N ALA A 387 -37.16 11.15 -25.56
CA ALA A 387 -36.73 11.47 -24.20
C ALA A 387 -36.94 10.28 -23.26
N LEU A 388 -36.02 10.04 -22.32
CA LEU A 388 -36.16 8.95 -21.34
C LEU A 388 -36.63 9.52 -20.01
N TRP A 389 -37.79 9.07 -19.54
CA TRP A 389 -38.26 9.31 -18.18
C TRP A 389 -38.12 8.01 -17.37
N ARG A 390 -37.02 7.80 -16.62
CA ARG A 390 -35.90 8.73 -16.36
C ARG A 390 -34.61 7.97 -16.04
N LEU A 391 -33.47 8.67 -16.02
CA LEU A 391 -32.16 8.10 -15.71
C LEU A 391 -32.12 7.44 -14.32
N GLY A 392 -31.61 6.21 -14.26
CA GLY A 392 -31.49 5.44 -13.02
C GLY A 392 -32.67 4.51 -12.74
N SER A 393 -33.67 4.46 -13.64
CA SER A 393 -34.86 3.60 -13.49
C SER A 393 -35.01 2.60 -14.64
N GLU A 394 -34.31 2.85 -15.76
CA GLU A 394 -34.47 2.13 -17.02
C GLU A 394 -33.85 0.74 -17.05
N ASP A 395 -34.31 -0.06 -18.00
CA ASP A 395 -33.60 -1.26 -18.41
C ASP A 395 -32.29 -0.91 -19.14
N LYS A 396 -31.16 -1.28 -18.55
CA LYS A 396 -29.81 -1.00 -19.08
C LYS A 396 -29.60 -1.50 -20.52
N ARG A 397 -30.34 -2.52 -20.96
CA ARG A 397 -30.27 -3.04 -22.33
C ARG A 397 -30.70 -2.02 -23.38
N LEU A 398 -31.52 -1.04 -23.00
CA LEU A 398 -31.98 0.05 -23.86
C LEU A 398 -30.81 0.84 -24.48
N TRP A 399 -29.73 1.05 -23.71
CA TRP A 399 -28.54 1.78 -24.17
C TRP A 399 -27.80 1.10 -25.33
N SER A 400 -28.06 -0.20 -25.58
CA SER A 400 -27.44 -0.93 -26.70
C SER A 400 -27.97 -0.55 -28.09
N PHE A 401 -29.12 0.12 -28.15
CA PHE A 401 -29.78 0.48 -29.42
C PHE A 401 -30.37 1.90 -29.47
N ILE A 402 -30.43 2.62 -28.33
CA ILE A 402 -30.95 4.01 -28.30
C ILE A 402 -30.25 4.96 -29.28
N SER A 403 -28.99 4.70 -29.65
CA SER A 403 -28.26 5.54 -30.62
C SER A 403 -28.35 5.06 -32.06
N GLU A 404 -29.01 3.92 -32.30
CA GLU A 404 -29.21 3.39 -33.65
C GLU A 404 -30.47 4.00 -34.30
N ASP A 405 -30.46 4.11 -35.62
CA ASP A 405 -31.63 4.47 -36.42
C ASP A 405 -32.49 3.22 -36.63
N LEU A 406 -33.66 3.19 -36.00
CA LEU A 406 -34.59 2.06 -36.03
C LEU A 406 -35.72 2.25 -37.05
N SER A 407 -35.59 3.20 -37.98
CA SER A 407 -36.54 3.34 -39.08
C SER A 407 -36.62 2.07 -39.93
N LEU A 408 -37.77 1.85 -40.59
CA LEU A 408 -37.94 0.68 -41.48
C LEU A 408 -36.86 0.62 -42.57
N ASP A 409 -36.47 1.76 -43.12
CA ASP A 409 -35.48 1.84 -44.20
C ASP A 409 -34.06 1.50 -43.72
N SER A 410 -33.71 1.92 -42.50
CA SER A 410 -32.44 1.56 -41.85
C SER A 410 -32.39 0.06 -41.54
N LEU A 411 -33.42 -0.48 -40.89
CA LEU A 411 -33.46 -1.88 -40.45
C LEU A 411 -33.52 -2.88 -41.61
N LYS A 412 -34.12 -2.51 -42.76
CA LYS A 412 -34.04 -3.32 -43.99
C LYS A 412 -32.62 -3.42 -44.54
N LYS A 413 -31.81 -2.37 -44.41
CA LYS A 413 -30.40 -2.35 -44.86
C LYS A 413 -29.48 -3.03 -43.85
N LYS A 414 -29.72 -2.82 -42.56
CA LYS A 414 -28.90 -3.34 -41.46
C LYS A 414 -29.83 -3.80 -40.32
N PRO A 415 -30.26 -5.08 -40.33
CA PRO A 415 -31.07 -5.63 -39.26
C PRO A 415 -30.35 -5.55 -37.90
N ILE A 416 -31.10 -5.26 -36.84
CA ILE A 416 -30.55 -5.22 -35.48
C ILE A 416 -30.27 -6.64 -34.95
N ASP A 417 -29.17 -6.79 -34.22
CA ASP A 417 -28.83 -8.05 -33.55
C ASP A 417 -29.43 -8.11 -32.13
N LEU A 418 -30.59 -8.76 -32.00
CA LEU A 418 -31.28 -8.93 -30.71
C LEU A 418 -30.47 -9.77 -29.69
N ARG A 419 -29.41 -10.47 -30.10
CA ARG A 419 -28.50 -11.17 -29.17
C ARG A 419 -27.81 -10.20 -28.22
N LYS A 420 -27.62 -8.94 -28.63
CA LYS A 420 -27.03 -7.87 -27.79
C LYS A 420 -27.88 -7.53 -26.57
N ILE A 421 -29.19 -7.79 -26.62
CA ILE A 421 -30.14 -7.53 -25.51
C ILE A 421 -30.71 -8.82 -24.89
N SER A 422 -30.20 -10.00 -25.31
CA SER A 422 -30.68 -11.31 -24.83
C SER A 422 -30.08 -11.72 -23.49
N ALA A 423 -28.94 -11.13 -23.10
CA ALA A 423 -28.35 -11.32 -21.79
C ALA A 423 -28.95 -10.34 -20.78
N LEU A 424 -29.43 -10.87 -19.65
CA LEU A 424 -29.90 -10.06 -18.53
C LEU A 424 -28.79 -10.01 -17.49
N THR A 425 -28.36 -8.82 -17.12
CA THR A 425 -27.43 -8.60 -16.03
C THR A 425 -28.04 -7.61 -15.07
N MET A 426 -28.22 -8.00 -13.82
CA MET A 426 -28.53 -7.06 -12.75
C MET A 426 -27.24 -6.70 -12.03
N GLY A 427 -27.00 -5.41 -11.88
CA GLY A 427 -25.94 -4.90 -11.02
C GLY A 427 -26.60 -4.23 -9.83
N GLY A 428 -26.12 -4.48 -8.62
CA GLY A 428 -26.74 -3.94 -7.42
C GLY A 428 -26.68 -4.91 -6.25
N ILE A 429 -27.17 -4.42 -5.12
CA ILE A 429 -27.22 -5.12 -3.83
C ILE A 429 -28.66 -4.98 -3.34
N ALA A 430 -29.36 -6.11 -3.19
CA ALA A 430 -30.65 -6.17 -2.54
C ALA A 430 -30.47 -6.42 -1.04
N TYR A 431 -31.26 -5.74 -0.24
CA TYR A 431 -31.31 -5.91 1.20
C TYR A 431 -32.64 -6.52 1.62
N ILE A 432 -32.59 -7.54 2.46
CA ILE A 432 -33.78 -8.18 3.04
C ILE A 432 -33.66 -8.13 4.57
N GLY A 433 -34.64 -7.50 5.24
CA GLY A 433 -34.66 -7.32 6.70
C GLY A 433 -33.98 -6.03 7.17
N ASP A 434 -33.92 -5.85 8.49
CA ASP A 434 -33.40 -4.66 9.18
C ASP A 434 -32.33 -5.05 10.22
N GLY A 435 -31.35 -4.16 10.46
CA GLY A 435 -30.22 -4.36 11.39
C GLY A 435 -28.83 -4.43 10.73
N GLU A 436 -27.77 -4.38 11.53
CA GLU A 436 -26.37 -4.18 11.09
C GLU A 436 -25.59 -5.47 10.83
N ILE A 437 -26.19 -6.64 11.04
CA ILE A 437 -25.51 -7.90 10.82
C ILE A 437 -25.85 -8.43 9.43
N LEU A 438 -24.82 -8.64 8.61
CA LEU A 438 -24.94 -8.86 7.18
C LEU A 438 -24.60 -10.32 6.83
N ASP A 439 -25.58 -11.05 6.31
CA ASP A 439 -25.42 -12.38 5.72
C ASP A 439 -25.64 -12.30 4.21
N LEU A 440 -24.61 -12.59 3.42
CA LEU A 440 -24.75 -12.70 1.97
C LEU A 440 -25.42 -14.04 1.61
N VAL A 441 -26.66 -13.96 1.15
CA VAL A 441 -27.52 -15.10 0.82
C VAL A 441 -27.33 -15.57 -0.62
N SER A 442 -27.10 -14.66 -1.56
CA SER A 442 -26.87 -15.02 -2.97
C SER A 442 -25.87 -14.11 -3.66
N THR A 443 -25.18 -14.65 -4.68
CA THR A 443 -24.33 -13.90 -5.61
C THR A 443 -25.00 -13.76 -6.98
N PRO A 444 -24.63 -12.76 -7.80
CA PRO A 444 -25.24 -12.55 -9.11
C PRO A 444 -24.98 -13.71 -10.08
N ASN A 445 -26.05 -14.15 -10.76
CA ASN A 445 -26.00 -15.05 -11.91
C ASN A 445 -26.68 -14.33 -13.09
N PRO A 446 -26.10 -14.38 -14.30
CA PRO A 446 -26.70 -13.73 -15.46
C PRO A 446 -28.04 -14.37 -15.81
N GLY A 447 -29.05 -13.60 -16.18
CA GLY A 447 -30.28 -14.12 -16.75
C GLY A 447 -30.21 -14.20 -18.28
N SER A 448 -31.24 -14.78 -18.89
CA SER A 448 -31.39 -14.86 -20.34
C SER A 448 -32.84 -14.69 -20.75
N VAL A 449 -33.02 -14.01 -21.87
CA VAL A 449 -34.32 -13.79 -22.51
C VAL A 449 -34.25 -14.14 -23.98
N HIS A 450 -35.33 -14.70 -24.50
CA HIS A 450 -35.49 -15.01 -25.91
C HIS A 450 -36.51 -14.04 -26.52
N PHE A 451 -36.23 -13.54 -27.72
CA PHE A 451 -37.11 -12.61 -28.44
C PHE A 451 -37.54 -13.20 -29.77
N THR A 452 -38.79 -12.95 -30.14
CA THR A 452 -39.32 -13.21 -31.48
C THR A 452 -39.57 -11.88 -32.19
N LEU A 453 -38.98 -11.70 -33.37
CA LEU A 453 -39.15 -10.50 -34.19
C LEU A 453 -40.22 -10.74 -35.28
N ASP A 454 -41.15 -9.81 -35.44
CA ASP A 454 -41.99 -9.74 -36.64
C ASP A 454 -41.17 -9.16 -37.79
N LYS A 455 -40.93 -9.99 -38.81
CA LYS A 455 -40.11 -9.64 -39.98
C LYS A 455 -40.75 -8.62 -40.91
N SER A 456 -42.06 -8.36 -40.79
CA SER A 456 -42.77 -7.40 -41.63
C SER A 456 -42.67 -5.99 -41.08
N SER A 457 -42.85 -5.83 -39.77
CA SER A 457 -42.84 -4.54 -39.07
C SER A 457 -41.51 -4.23 -38.37
N PHE A 458 -40.59 -5.21 -38.28
CA PHE A 458 -39.35 -5.15 -37.50
C PHE A 458 -39.59 -4.74 -36.03
N THR A 459 -40.74 -5.15 -35.46
CA THR A 459 -41.05 -5.02 -34.03
C THR A 459 -40.84 -6.36 -33.31
N ILE A 460 -40.55 -6.30 -32.01
CA ILE A 460 -40.50 -7.48 -31.14
C ILE A 460 -41.96 -7.91 -30.88
N ALA A 461 -42.30 -9.10 -31.36
CA ALA A 461 -43.64 -9.68 -31.29
C ALA A 461 -43.83 -10.55 -30.04
N ASP A 462 -42.76 -11.14 -29.50
CA ASP A 462 -42.81 -11.91 -28.25
C ASP A 462 -41.48 -11.84 -27.50
N GLN A 463 -41.56 -11.98 -26.17
CA GLN A 463 -40.42 -12.02 -25.26
C GLN A 463 -40.64 -13.07 -24.17
N GLN A 464 -39.67 -13.99 -24.03
CA GLN A 464 -39.73 -15.07 -23.05
C GLN A 464 -38.48 -15.10 -22.18
N PHE A 465 -38.67 -14.87 -20.88
CA PHE A 465 -37.61 -15.01 -19.89
C PHE A 465 -37.29 -16.49 -19.66
N THR A 466 -36.11 -16.94 -20.10
CA THR A 466 -35.66 -18.33 -19.95
C THR A 466 -34.94 -18.55 -18.62
N ARG A 467 -34.25 -17.52 -18.12
CA ARG A 467 -33.67 -17.48 -16.77
C ARG A 467 -33.71 -16.05 -16.24
N LEU A 468 -34.27 -15.85 -15.05
CA LEU A 468 -34.20 -14.54 -14.39
C LEU A 468 -32.78 -14.32 -13.82
N PRO A 469 -32.23 -13.10 -13.91
CA PRO A 469 -30.94 -12.75 -13.32
C PRO A 469 -31.04 -12.72 -11.78
N SER A 470 -29.94 -12.98 -11.08
CA SER A 470 -29.84 -12.73 -9.62
C SER A 470 -28.84 -11.60 -9.34
N GLN A 471 -28.96 -10.97 -8.17
CA GLN A 471 -28.02 -9.97 -7.67
C GLN A 471 -27.38 -10.41 -6.34
N TYR A 472 -26.53 -9.57 -5.77
CA TYR A 472 -26.09 -9.77 -4.39
C TYR A 472 -27.28 -9.55 -3.47
N VAL A 473 -27.70 -10.57 -2.73
CA VAL A 473 -28.77 -10.44 -1.73
C VAL A 473 -28.11 -10.51 -0.36
N ILE A 474 -28.13 -9.39 0.36
CA ILE A 474 -27.66 -9.30 1.74
C ILE A 474 -28.88 -9.32 2.64
N LYS A 475 -28.89 -10.27 3.55
CA LYS A 475 -29.87 -10.32 4.62
C LYS A 475 -29.35 -9.57 5.83
N ARG A 476 -30.18 -8.67 6.33
CA ARG A 476 -29.93 -7.86 7.53
C ARG A 476 -30.68 -8.46 8.72
N PHE A 477 -30.03 -8.40 9.87
CA PHE A 477 -30.57 -8.84 11.15
C PHE A 477 -29.89 -8.09 12.29
N GLY A 478 -30.50 -8.15 13.47
CA GLY A 478 -29.97 -7.54 14.68
C GLY A 478 -30.73 -6.31 15.17
N GLU A 479 -31.78 -5.88 14.47
CA GLU A 479 -32.65 -4.82 14.99
C GLU A 479 -33.33 -5.27 16.30
N ALA A 480 -33.23 -4.43 17.33
CA ALA A 480 -33.87 -4.68 18.61
C ALA A 480 -34.26 -3.38 19.33
N ASP A 481 -35.46 -3.33 19.90
CA ASP A 481 -35.84 -2.15 20.68
C ASP A 481 -35.01 -2.05 21.97
N LYS A 482 -34.48 -0.85 22.25
CA LYS A 482 -33.71 -0.50 23.46
C LYS A 482 -32.55 -1.46 23.80
N LYS A 483 -31.87 -2.03 22.82
CA LYS A 483 -30.63 -2.80 23.02
C LYS A 483 -29.45 -2.16 22.29
N ILE A 484 -28.24 -2.31 22.83
CA ILE A 484 -27.02 -1.81 22.19
C ILE A 484 -25.84 -2.78 22.39
N ALA A 485 -25.09 -3.10 21.35
CA ALA A 485 -23.85 -3.86 21.40
C ALA A 485 -22.65 -2.92 21.19
N LEU A 486 -21.64 -3.05 22.06
CA LEU A 486 -20.39 -2.31 21.94
C LEU A 486 -19.37 -3.14 21.17
N THR A 487 -18.83 -2.59 20.09
CA THR A 487 -17.76 -3.20 19.29
C THR A 487 -16.50 -2.36 19.32
N PHE A 488 -15.34 -3.01 19.30
CA PHE A 488 -14.02 -2.37 19.33
C PHE A 488 -13.15 -2.88 18.19
N ASP A 489 -12.63 -1.97 17.36
CA ASP A 489 -11.78 -2.30 16.22
C ASP A 489 -10.31 -1.89 16.45
N ASP A 490 -9.42 -2.45 15.62
CA ASP A 490 -7.97 -2.28 15.55
C ASP A 490 -7.12 -3.00 16.62
N GLY A 491 -7.70 -3.34 17.78
CA GLY A 491 -6.98 -3.97 18.89
C GLY A 491 -6.41 -5.37 18.59
N PRO A 492 -5.70 -5.96 19.57
CA PRO A 492 -5.38 -5.43 20.88
C PRO A 492 -4.13 -4.51 20.91
N ASP A 493 -4.21 -3.39 21.63
CA ASP A 493 -3.12 -2.46 21.97
C ASP A 493 -2.73 -2.58 23.46
N PRO A 494 -1.42 -2.59 23.81
CA PRO A 494 -0.98 -2.81 25.19
C PRO A 494 -1.29 -1.66 26.17
N VAL A 495 -1.70 -0.48 25.68
CA VAL A 495 -2.01 0.70 26.49
C VAL A 495 -3.51 0.90 26.65
N TYR A 496 -4.28 0.87 25.56
CA TYR A 496 -5.69 1.27 25.57
C TYR A 496 -6.67 0.10 25.77
N THR A 497 -6.44 -1.05 25.12
CA THR A 497 -7.29 -2.25 25.30
C THR A 497 -7.45 -2.67 26.78
N PRO A 498 -6.41 -2.67 27.65
CA PRO A 498 -6.58 -2.98 29.07
C PRO A 498 -7.49 -1.97 29.80
N GLN A 499 -7.44 -0.70 29.41
CA GLN A 499 -8.27 0.35 30.00
C GLN A 499 -9.73 0.18 29.58
N VAL A 500 -9.99 -0.14 28.31
CA VAL A 500 -11.32 -0.48 27.79
C VAL A 500 -11.88 -1.69 28.53
N ILE A 501 -11.14 -2.80 28.61
CA ILE A 501 -11.55 -4.00 29.35
C ILE A 501 -11.87 -3.69 30.82
N SER A 502 -11.06 -2.86 31.48
CA SER A 502 -11.28 -2.44 32.87
C SER A 502 -12.59 -1.66 33.04
N ILE A 503 -12.91 -0.75 32.12
CA ILE A 503 -14.17 0.00 32.11
C ILE A 503 -15.36 -0.94 31.89
N LEU A 504 -15.29 -1.83 30.90
CA LEU A 504 -16.35 -2.79 30.61
C LEU A 504 -16.64 -3.72 31.79
N LYS A 505 -15.59 -4.22 32.45
CA LYS A 505 -15.69 -5.03 33.68
C LYS A 505 -16.35 -4.26 34.82
N LYS A 506 -15.89 -3.03 35.06
CA LYS A 506 -16.44 -2.15 36.12
C LYS A 506 -17.93 -1.86 35.89
N GLU A 507 -18.30 -1.62 34.65
CA GLU A 507 -19.67 -1.29 34.25
C GLU A 507 -20.57 -2.52 34.03
N LYS A 508 -19.98 -3.74 34.05
CA LYS A 508 -20.63 -5.02 33.75
C LYS A 508 -21.32 -5.02 32.38
N VAL A 509 -20.61 -4.52 31.38
CA VAL A 509 -21.11 -4.37 30.01
C VAL A 509 -20.40 -5.38 29.10
N PRO A 510 -21.13 -6.15 28.27
CA PRO A 510 -20.52 -6.99 27.23
C PRO A 510 -19.83 -6.16 26.15
N GLY A 511 -18.92 -6.80 25.40
CA GLY A 511 -18.22 -6.20 24.28
C GLY A 511 -17.78 -7.25 23.25
N CYS A 512 -17.53 -6.79 22.02
CA CYS A 512 -17.00 -7.58 20.92
C CYS A 512 -15.77 -6.88 20.32
N PHE A 513 -14.65 -7.60 20.16
CA PHE A 513 -13.37 -7.06 19.68
C PHE A 513 -13.05 -7.60 18.29
N PHE A 514 -12.92 -6.73 17.29
CA PHE A 514 -12.46 -7.08 15.95
C PHE A 514 -10.96 -6.85 15.85
N VAL A 515 -10.19 -7.94 15.91
CA VAL A 515 -8.75 -7.86 16.11
C VAL A 515 -7.98 -7.87 14.81
N VAL A 516 -6.94 -7.02 14.75
CA VAL A 516 -5.99 -7.00 13.65
C VAL A 516 -4.88 -8.01 13.93
N GLY A 517 -4.62 -8.92 12.99
CA GLY A 517 -3.71 -10.05 13.19
C GLY A 517 -2.31 -9.65 13.65
N ILE A 518 -1.70 -8.60 13.09
CA ILE A 518 -0.37 -8.15 13.52
C ILE A 518 -0.37 -7.55 14.93
N MET A 519 -1.47 -6.92 15.36
CA MET A 519 -1.63 -6.38 16.72
C MET A 519 -1.85 -7.53 17.71
N ALA A 520 -2.66 -8.51 17.34
CA ALA A 520 -2.87 -9.74 18.10
C ALA A 520 -1.59 -10.58 18.24
N GLU A 521 -0.75 -10.66 17.21
CA GLU A 521 0.53 -11.40 17.25
C GLU A 521 1.48 -10.77 18.28
N GLN A 522 1.49 -9.45 18.36
CA GLN A 522 2.34 -8.71 19.30
C GLN A 522 1.81 -8.77 20.73
N ASN A 523 0.49 -8.93 20.92
CA ASN A 523 -0.20 -8.85 22.20
C ASN A 523 -1.06 -10.11 22.49
N MET A 524 -0.51 -11.30 22.23
CA MET A 524 -1.24 -12.59 22.35
C MET A 524 -1.84 -12.84 23.73
N GLU A 525 -1.19 -12.38 24.80
CA GLU A 525 -1.72 -12.53 26.17
C GLU A 525 -2.99 -11.69 26.37
N LEU A 526 -3.06 -10.51 25.74
CA LEU A 526 -4.20 -9.62 25.83
C LEU A 526 -5.38 -10.16 25.01
N LEU A 527 -5.13 -10.71 23.82
CA LEU A 527 -6.14 -11.45 23.05
C LEU A 527 -6.70 -12.64 23.85
N ARG A 528 -5.84 -13.38 24.54
CA ARG A 528 -6.28 -14.48 25.43
C ARG A 528 -7.10 -13.94 26.60
N GLN A 529 -6.74 -12.79 27.14
CA GLN A 529 -7.49 -12.14 28.21
C GLN A 529 -8.88 -11.71 27.73
N GLU A 530 -9.01 -11.07 26.56
CA GLU A 530 -10.29 -10.70 25.96
C GLU A 530 -11.23 -11.91 25.87
N TYR A 531 -10.69 -13.04 25.39
CA TYR A 531 -11.43 -14.29 25.32
C TYR A 531 -11.84 -14.81 26.71
N ASN A 532 -10.91 -14.88 27.65
CA ASN A 532 -11.17 -15.43 28.99
C ASN A 532 -12.14 -14.55 29.81
N ASP A 533 -12.15 -13.23 29.56
CA ASP A 533 -13.04 -12.27 30.20
C ASP A 533 -14.48 -12.34 29.67
N GLY A 534 -14.73 -13.14 28.63
CA GLY A 534 -16.07 -13.44 28.12
C GLY A 534 -16.49 -12.66 26.87
N TYR A 535 -15.59 -11.87 26.28
CA TYR A 535 -15.91 -11.04 25.11
C TYR A 535 -15.94 -11.85 23.80
N GLU A 536 -16.75 -11.40 22.84
CA GLU A 536 -16.76 -11.95 21.48
C GLU A 536 -15.53 -11.43 20.73
N ILE A 537 -14.90 -12.27 19.89
CA ILE A 537 -13.73 -11.87 19.08
C ILE A 537 -14.06 -12.09 17.61
N GLY A 538 -13.93 -11.03 16.82
CA GLY A 538 -14.06 -11.03 15.37
C GLY A 538 -12.72 -10.78 14.68
N ASN A 539 -12.71 -11.08 13.39
CA ASN A 539 -11.55 -10.89 12.52
C ASN A 539 -11.59 -9.50 11.88
N HIS A 540 -10.47 -8.76 11.94
CA HIS A 540 -10.29 -7.47 11.27
C HIS A 540 -9.09 -7.45 10.31
N THR A 541 -8.81 -8.59 9.67
CA THR A 541 -7.65 -8.84 8.77
C THR A 541 -6.28 -8.82 9.46
N PHE A 542 -5.23 -9.27 8.77
CA PHE A 542 -3.92 -9.46 9.40
C PHE A 542 -3.08 -8.17 9.37
N PHE A 543 -3.00 -7.54 8.20
CA PHE A 543 -2.23 -6.32 7.96
C PHE A 543 -3.09 -5.05 7.83
N HIS A 544 -4.40 -5.15 8.07
CA HIS A 544 -5.34 -4.03 7.95
C HIS A 544 -5.32 -3.31 6.57
N PRO A 545 -5.35 -4.02 5.42
CA PRO A 545 -5.40 -3.38 4.11
C PRO A 545 -6.81 -2.91 3.75
N ASP A 546 -6.92 -1.93 2.84
CA ASP A 546 -8.17 -1.64 2.14
C ASP A 546 -8.55 -2.85 1.26
N MET A 547 -9.64 -3.52 1.64
CA MET A 547 -10.09 -4.75 1.01
C MET A 547 -10.61 -4.54 -0.43
N SER A 548 -11.02 -3.31 -0.77
CA SER A 548 -11.45 -2.96 -2.13
C SER A 548 -10.26 -2.84 -3.11
N ALA A 549 -9.04 -2.64 -2.57
CA ALA A 549 -7.83 -2.40 -3.34
C ALA A 549 -6.98 -3.68 -3.56
N ILE A 550 -7.34 -4.81 -2.96
CA ILE A 550 -6.52 -6.05 -2.98
C ILE A 550 -7.24 -7.23 -3.67
N GLY A 551 -6.46 -8.10 -4.31
CA GLY A 551 -7.01 -9.26 -5.04
C GLY A 551 -7.53 -10.39 -4.12
N PRO A 552 -8.42 -11.28 -4.61
CA PRO A 552 -9.07 -12.32 -3.81
C PRO A 552 -8.11 -13.27 -3.07
N ARG A 553 -6.94 -13.56 -3.65
CA ARG A 553 -5.91 -14.39 -3.00
C ARG A 553 -5.31 -13.71 -1.77
N ARG A 554 -5.15 -12.39 -1.80
CA ARG A 554 -4.65 -11.61 -0.67
C ARG A 554 -5.72 -11.53 0.42
N VAL A 555 -6.97 -11.25 0.06
CA VAL A 555 -8.12 -11.28 0.99
C VAL A 555 -8.17 -12.61 1.75
N LYS A 556 -8.08 -13.74 1.03
CA LYS A 556 -8.04 -15.07 1.65
C LYS A 556 -6.90 -15.23 2.65
N PHE A 557 -5.70 -14.76 2.29
CA PHE A 557 -4.55 -14.79 3.19
C PHE A 557 -4.79 -13.96 4.45
N GLU A 558 -5.28 -12.72 4.32
CA GLU A 558 -5.56 -11.81 5.43
C GLU A 558 -6.56 -12.41 6.44
N LEU A 559 -7.65 -12.99 5.91
CA LEU A 559 -8.69 -13.63 6.70
C LEU A 559 -8.20 -14.92 7.38
N ASN A 560 -7.47 -15.78 6.65
CA ASN A 560 -7.01 -17.06 7.18
C ASN A 560 -5.90 -16.87 8.22
N ALA A 561 -4.92 -15.99 7.96
CA ALA A 561 -3.82 -15.73 8.89
C ALA A 561 -4.33 -15.25 10.25
N THR A 562 -5.28 -14.30 10.25
CA THR A 562 -5.89 -13.77 11.49
C THR A 562 -6.73 -14.82 12.21
N ARG A 563 -7.51 -15.63 11.49
CA ARG A 563 -8.27 -16.74 12.09
C ARG A 563 -7.37 -17.74 12.79
N ARG A 564 -6.30 -18.17 12.11
CA ARG A 564 -5.35 -19.15 12.65
C ARG A 564 -4.65 -18.64 13.89
N LEU A 565 -4.34 -17.35 13.94
CA LEU A 565 -3.81 -16.70 15.13
C LEU A 565 -4.83 -16.73 16.28
N ILE A 566 -6.09 -16.36 16.04
CA ILE A 566 -7.17 -16.44 17.05
C ILE A 566 -7.33 -17.87 17.57
N GLU A 567 -7.35 -18.87 16.67
CA GLU A 567 -7.43 -20.28 17.01
C GLU A 567 -6.24 -20.74 17.87
N ALA A 568 -5.02 -20.35 17.49
CA ALA A 568 -3.80 -20.71 18.22
C ALA A 568 -3.73 -20.10 19.62
N VAL A 569 -4.28 -18.88 19.81
CA VAL A 569 -4.20 -18.16 21.08
C VAL A 569 -5.33 -18.55 22.03
N THR A 570 -6.56 -18.72 21.51
CA THR A 570 -7.79 -18.90 22.29
C THR A 570 -8.32 -20.34 22.31
N GLY A 571 -7.83 -21.21 21.41
CA GLY A 571 -8.39 -22.56 21.19
C GLY A 571 -9.75 -22.59 20.50
N HIS A 572 -10.25 -21.44 20.05
CA HIS A 572 -11.56 -21.26 19.42
C HIS A 572 -11.42 -20.51 18.11
N SER A 573 -12.23 -20.88 17.12
CA SER A 573 -12.30 -20.14 15.86
C SER A 573 -13.24 -18.93 15.99
N THR A 574 -13.44 -18.20 14.90
CA THR A 574 -14.46 -17.15 14.82
C THR A 574 -15.11 -17.11 13.44
N ILE A 575 -16.42 -16.85 13.42
CA ILE A 575 -17.20 -16.54 12.22
C ILE A 575 -17.51 -15.05 12.09
N LEU A 576 -17.14 -14.23 13.07
CA LEU A 576 -17.37 -12.78 13.01
C LEU A 576 -16.25 -12.11 12.22
N PHE A 577 -16.62 -11.20 11.33
CA PHE A 577 -15.67 -10.41 10.55
C PHE A 577 -16.21 -8.99 10.34
N ARG A 578 -15.31 -8.03 10.29
CA ARG A 578 -15.59 -6.64 9.89
C ARG A 578 -14.46 -6.18 8.97
N ALA A 579 -14.79 -5.55 7.86
CA ALA A 579 -13.80 -5.09 6.90
C ALA A 579 -13.14 -3.78 7.36
N PRO A 580 -11.81 -3.62 7.18
CA PRO A 580 -11.13 -2.34 7.40
C PRO A 580 -11.69 -1.20 6.53
N PHE A 581 -11.53 0.04 7.01
CA PHE A 581 -11.84 1.30 6.30
C PHE A 581 -13.33 1.55 5.98
N ASN A 582 -14.25 1.02 6.82
CA ASN A 582 -15.69 1.33 6.74
C ASN A 582 -16.31 1.00 5.37
N ALA A 583 -15.82 -0.07 4.72
CA ALA A 583 -16.27 -0.49 3.40
C ALA A 583 -17.62 -1.24 3.44
N ASP A 584 -18.27 -1.35 4.60
CA ASP A 584 -19.25 -2.40 4.89
C ASP A 584 -20.36 -2.05 5.89
N ALA A 585 -20.44 -0.84 6.47
CA ALA A 585 -21.58 -0.44 7.30
C ALA A 585 -22.92 -0.58 6.55
N GLU A 586 -22.91 -0.27 5.25
CA GLU A 586 -24.03 -0.52 4.35
C GLU A 586 -23.57 -0.52 2.88
N PRO A 587 -23.04 -1.64 2.33
CA PRO A 587 -22.49 -1.69 0.97
C PRO A 587 -23.44 -1.06 -0.07
N GLN A 588 -23.07 0.08 -0.65
CA GLN A 588 -23.89 0.79 -1.64
C GLN A 588 -23.48 0.42 -3.07
N ASN A 589 -22.30 -0.18 -3.25
CA ASN A 589 -21.73 -0.47 -4.56
C ASN A 589 -21.00 -1.83 -4.62
N ILE A 590 -20.71 -2.26 -5.85
CA ILE A 590 -20.10 -3.58 -6.12
C ILE A 590 -18.69 -3.69 -5.52
N SER A 591 -17.93 -2.59 -5.43
CA SER A 591 -16.58 -2.61 -4.82
C SER A 591 -16.62 -2.91 -3.33
N GLU A 592 -17.64 -2.43 -2.62
CA GLU A 592 -17.85 -2.62 -1.18
C GLU A 592 -18.38 -4.02 -0.83
N ILE A 593 -19.23 -4.62 -1.69
CA ILE A 593 -19.77 -5.98 -1.45
C ILE A 593 -18.79 -7.11 -1.80
N LEU A 594 -17.75 -6.86 -2.60
CA LEU A 594 -16.79 -7.89 -3.00
C LEU A 594 -16.00 -8.46 -1.79
N PRO A 595 -15.46 -7.64 -0.87
CA PRO A 595 -14.87 -8.10 0.39
C PRO A 595 -15.84 -8.94 1.22
N VAL A 596 -17.08 -8.48 1.39
CA VAL A 596 -18.15 -9.16 2.14
C VAL A 596 -18.52 -10.51 1.50
N ALA A 597 -18.59 -10.56 0.17
CA ALA A 597 -18.85 -11.79 -0.57
C ALA A 597 -17.68 -12.79 -0.50
N GLN A 598 -16.44 -12.29 -0.50
CA GLN A 598 -15.28 -13.13 -0.33
C GLN A 598 -15.17 -13.65 1.11
N SER A 599 -15.44 -12.82 2.12
CA SER A 599 -15.44 -13.27 3.53
C SER A 599 -16.53 -14.31 3.78
N ARG A 600 -17.69 -14.19 3.13
CA ARG A 600 -18.75 -15.21 3.20
C ARG A 600 -18.32 -16.58 2.67
N LYS A 601 -17.57 -16.63 1.55
CA LYS A 601 -16.99 -17.89 1.02
C LYS A 601 -16.00 -18.55 1.99
N GLU A 602 -15.46 -17.78 2.92
CA GLU A 602 -14.51 -18.22 3.94
C GLU A 602 -15.22 -18.46 5.29
N ASN A 603 -16.56 -18.63 5.28
CA ASN A 603 -17.46 -18.84 6.41
C ASN A 603 -17.42 -17.74 7.47
N TYR A 604 -17.45 -16.47 7.04
CA TYR A 604 -17.70 -15.34 7.93
C TYR A 604 -19.10 -14.77 7.79
N ILE A 605 -19.51 -14.05 8.82
CA ILE A 605 -20.67 -13.16 8.91
C ILE A 605 -20.10 -11.75 9.11
N ASN A 606 -20.54 -10.81 8.28
CA ASN A 606 -20.03 -9.44 8.35
C ASN A 606 -20.84 -8.66 9.38
N ILE A 607 -20.15 -7.92 10.25
CA ILE A 607 -20.77 -7.13 11.32
C ILE A 607 -20.53 -5.65 10.99
N GLY A 608 -21.57 -4.95 10.56
CA GLY A 608 -21.52 -3.52 10.31
C GLY A 608 -21.80 -2.69 11.57
N GLU A 609 -22.10 -1.41 11.35
CA GLU A 609 -22.40 -0.43 12.39
C GLU A 609 -23.27 0.71 11.84
N TYR A 610 -24.25 1.17 12.61
CA TYR A 610 -25.02 2.38 12.31
C TYR A 610 -24.70 3.55 13.25
N ILE A 611 -23.89 3.29 14.28
CA ILE A 611 -23.40 4.31 15.20
C ILE A 611 -21.87 4.30 15.20
N ASP A 612 -21.29 5.24 14.46
CA ASP A 612 -19.84 5.47 14.39
C ASP A 612 -19.54 6.95 14.76
N PRO A 613 -18.92 7.21 15.93
CA PRO A 613 -18.50 8.56 16.30
C PRO A 613 -17.18 8.98 15.64
N GLU A 614 -16.61 8.15 14.75
CA GLU A 614 -15.30 8.27 14.10
C GLU A 614 -14.20 8.65 15.09
N ASP A 615 -14.16 7.94 16.23
CA ASP A 615 -13.25 8.21 17.35
C ASP A 615 -11.76 7.99 17.01
N TRP A 616 -11.50 7.32 15.89
CA TRP A 616 -10.18 7.12 15.31
C TRP A 616 -9.55 8.40 14.74
N GLN A 617 -10.34 9.43 14.41
CA GLN A 617 -9.85 10.66 13.78
C GLN A 617 -8.87 11.45 14.69
N PRO A 618 -7.71 11.89 14.17
CA PRO A 618 -6.76 12.68 14.94
C PRO A 618 -7.35 13.97 15.50
N GLY A 619 -7.18 14.21 16.80
CA GLY A 619 -7.57 15.45 17.47
C GLY A 619 -9.02 15.52 17.98
N LYS A 620 -9.83 14.45 17.81
CA LYS A 620 -11.17 14.39 18.44
C LYS A 620 -11.06 14.35 19.97
N THR A 621 -11.94 15.11 20.62
CA THR A 621 -12.08 15.14 22.08
C THR A 621 -13.15 14.16 22.56
N ALA A 622 -13.08 13.77 23.84
CA ALA A 622 -14.08 12.89 24.46
C ALA A 622 -15.51 13.48 24.40
N ASP A 623 -15.65 14.80 24.44
CA ASP A 623 -16.94 15.48 24.30
C ASP A 623 -17.51 15.35 22.89
N GLN A 624 -16.68 15.50 21.85
CA GLN A 624 -17.11 15.32 20.46
C GLN A 624 -17.54 13.89 20.19
N ILE A 625 -16.77 12.91 20.65
CA ILE A 625 -17.11 11.48 20.53
C ILE A 625 -18.47 11.21 21.20
N PHE A 626 -18.64 11.65 22.45
CA PHE A 626 -19.89 11.49 23.18
C PHE A 626 -21.08 12.15 22.47
N ASN A 627 -20.92 13.37 21.96
CA ASN A 627 -22.00 14.11 21.30
C ASN A 627 -22.42 13.45 19.98
N GLU A 628 -21.49 12.92 19.20
CA GLU A 628 -21.82 12.18 17.98
C GLU A 628 -22.57 10.88 18.28
N VAL A 629 -22.16 10.13 19.32
CA VAL A 629 -22.91 8.96 19.79
C VAL A 629 -24.34 9.32 20.19
N VAL A 630 -24.53 10.41 20.95
CA VAL A 630 -25.87 10.86 21.38
C VAL A 630 -26.74 11.27 20.19
N LYS A 631 -26.15 11.92 19.19
CA LYS A 631 -26.85 12.32 17.95
C LYS A 631 -27.31 11.12 17.14
N GLN A 632 -26.52 10.05 17.12
CA GLN A 632 -26.77 8.82 16.36
C GLN A 632 -27.51 7.73 17.16
N GLN A 633 -27.92 7.99 18.40
CA GLN A 633 -28.48 6.99 19.35
C GLN A 633 -29.68 6.15 18.84
N ASN A 634 -30.39 6.61 17.80
CA ASN A 634 -31.56 5.94 17.23
C ASN A 634 -31.28 5.33 15.84
N ASN A 635 -30.02 5.36 15.38
CA ASN A 635 -29.66 4.88 14.05
C ASN A 635 -29.57 3.34 14.00
N GLY A 636 -29.26 2.68 15.12
CA GLY A 636 -29.14 1.23 15.19
C GLY A 636 -28.82 0.67 16.57
N ASN A 637 -28.38 -0.58 16.58
CA ASN A 637 -28.09 -1.43 17.73
C ASN A 637 -26.61 -1.77 17.92
N ILE A 638 -25.72 -1.48 16.97
CA ILE A 638 -24.28 -1.72 17.07
C ILE A 638 -23.52 -0.39 17.07
N LEU A 639 -22.72 -0.17 18.12
CA LEU A 639 -21.88 1.01 18.31
C LEU A 639 -20.41 0.65 18.20
N LEU A 640 -19.73 1.24 17.22
CA LEU A 640 -18.31 1.08 16.95
C LEU A 640 -17.47 2.10 17.74
N LEU A 641 -16.38 1.63 18.34
CA LEU A 641 -15.28 2.41 18.89
C LEU A 641 -13.95 1.74 18.53
N HIS A 642 -12.82 2.42 18.74
CA HIS A 642 -11.49 1.88 18.45
C HIS A 642 -10.65 1.77 19.72
N ASP A 643 -10.02 0.62 19.93
CA ASP A 643 -9.11 0.38 21.06
C ASP A 643 -7.63 0.34 20.65
N ALA A 644 -7.34 0.52 19.35
CA ALA A 644 -5.98 0.76 18.83
C ALA A 644 -5.98 1.76 17.66
N GLY A 645 -5.00 1.67 16.75
CA GLY A 645 -4.94 2.51 15.54
C GLY A 645 -4.53 3.97 15.76
N GLY A 646 -3.83 4.29 16.87
CA GLY A 646 -3.38 5.64 17.20
C GLY A 646 -3.61 6.01 18.67
N ASN A 647 -3.69 7.31 18.98
CA ASN A 647 -4.03 7.77 20.33
C ASN A 647 -5.54 7.62 20.59
N ARG A 648 -5.91 6.75 21.55
CA ARG A 648 -7.31 6.45 21.95
C ARG A 648 -7.69 6.97 23.34
N GLU A 649 -6.93 7.90 23.91
CA GLU A 649 -7.22 8.48 25.24
C GLU A 649 -8.62 9.12 25.31
N ALA A 650 -9.02 9.81 24.24
CA ALA A 650 -10.34 10.42 24.12
C ALA A 650 -11.48 9.37 24.10
N THR A 651 -11.29 8.25 23.41
CA THR A 651 -12.23 7.11 23.38
C THR A 651 -12.40 6.51 24.77
N VAL A 652 -11.28 6.23 25.45
CA VAL A 652 -11.27 5.69 26.82
C VAL A 652 -11.98 6.63 27.80
N ALA A 653 -11.79 7.95 27.66
CA ALA A 653 -12.46 8.95 28.49
C ALA A 653 -13.97 9.09 28.18
N ALA A 654 -14.39 8.89 26.92
CA ALA A 654 -15.79 8.97 26.50
C ALA A 654 -16.60 7.71 26.88
N LEU A 655 -16.00 6.53 26.85
CA LEU A 655 -16.67 5.24 27.02
C LEU A 655 -17.56 5.14 28.28
N PRO A 656 -17.10 5.52 29.50
CA PRO A 656 -17.96 5.49 30.70
C PRO A 656 -19.18 6.42 30.59
N ARG A 657 -19.03 7.55 29.89
CA ARG A 657 -20.12 8.53 29.69
C ARG A 657 -21.16 7.97 28.73
N ILE A 658 -20.71 7.32 27.65
CA ILE A 658 -21.58 6.63 26.68
C ILE A 658 -22.39 5.54 27.38
N ILE A 659 -21.72 4.69 28.18
CA ILE A 659 -22.39 3.61 28.92
C ILE A 659 -23.45 4.17 29.86
N LYS A 660 -23.12 5.20 30.64
CA LYS A 660 -24.05 5.84 31.57
C LYS A 660 -25.25 6.47 30.84
N PHE A 661 -25.02 7.08 29.68
CA PHE A 661 -26.08 7.70 28.88
C PHE A 661 -27.11 6.67 28.40
N PHE A 662 -26.66 5.58 27.77
CA PHE A 662 -27.56 4.54 27.27
C PHE A 662 -28.32 3.85 28.42
N LYS A 663 -27.65 3.54 29.54
CA LYS A 663 -28.31 3.02 30.76
C LYS A 663 -29.41 3.98 31.25
N ALA A 664 -29.13 5.29 31.31
CA ALA A 664 -30.10 6.30 31.75
C ALA A 664 -31.31 6.45 30.80
N LYS A 665 -31.15 6.09 29.52
CA LYS A 665 -32.21 6.09 28.50
C LYS A 665 -32.96 4.75 28.39
N GLY A 666 -32.70 3.82 29.31
CA GLY A 666 -33.35 2.52 29.39
C GLY A 666 -32.83 1.46 28.43
N TYR A 667 -31.64 1.66 27.83
CA TYR A 667 -31.04 0.65 26.95
C TYR A 667 -30.39 -0.47 27.75
N THR A 668 -30.48 -1.69 27.24
CA THR A 668 -29.77 -2.86 27.75
C THR A 668 -28.57 -3.16 26.86
N PHE A 669 -27.37 -3.24 27.46
CA PHE A 669 -26.18 -3.66 26.73
C PHE A 669 -26.22 -5.17 26.44
N THR A 670 -25.91 -5.54 25.20
CA THR A 670 -25.99 -6.92 24.68
C THR A 670 -24.77 -7.27 23.84
N THR A 671 -24.64 -8.52 23.41
CA THR A 671 -23.59 -8.99 22.49
C THR A 671 -24.10 -9.08 21.05
N VAL A 672 -23.19 -9.19 20.08
CA VAL A 672 -23.55 -9.43 18.66
C VAL A 672 -24.28 -10.77 18.54
N GLY A 673 -23.82 -11.81 19.24
CA GLY A 673 -24.52 -13.10 19.27
C GLY A 673 -25.96 -13.01 19.75
N ASN A 674 -26.23 -12.26 20.82
CA ASN A 674 -27.60 -12.08 21.31
C ASN A 674 -28.50 -11.33 20.32
N LEU A 675 -27.97 -10.37 19.55
CA LEU A 675 -28.71 -9.71 18.46
C LEU A 675 -29.05 -10.70 17.33
N MET A 676 -28.22 -11.73 17.13
CA MET A 676 -28.47 -12.83 16.19
C MET A 676 -29.33 -13.97 16.76
N GLY A 677 -29.65 -13.95 18.05
CA GLY A 677 -30.25 -15.09 18.74
C GLY A 677 -29.32 -16.32 18.84
N LYS A 678 -28.01 -16.10 18.90
CA LYS A 678 -26.94 -17.12 18.95
C LYS A 678 -26.08 -17.00 20.20
N LYS A 679 -25.55 -18.14 20.67
CA LYS A 679 -24.61 -18.17 21.79
C LYS A 679 -23.19 -17.87 21.31
N ARG A 680 -22.37 -17.31 22.19
CA ARG A 680 -20.93 -17.09 21.95
C ARG A 680 -20.20 -18.35 21.45
N SER A 681 -20.54 -19.53 21.97
CA SER A 681 -19.95 -20.80 21.52
C SER A 681 -20.33 -21.22 20.10
N GLU A 682 -21.42 -20.68 19.54
CA GLU A 682 -21.80 -20.89 18.14
C GLU A 682 -21.07 -19.91 17.21
N LEU A 683 -20.76 -18.69 17.69
CA LEU A 683 -19.99 -17.70 16.95
C LEU A 683 -18.47 -17.97 17.00
N MET A 684 -18.02 -18.53 18.12
CA MET A 684 -16.64 -18.88 18.39
C MET A 684 -16.54 -20.37 18.75
N PRO A 685 -16.76 -21.29 17.79
CA PRO A 685 -16.74 -22.71 18.07
C PRO A 685 -15.36 -23.19 18.50
N ALA A 686 -15.34 -24.13 19.44
CA ALA A 686 -14.12 -24.85 19.80
C ALA A 686 -13.57 -25.56 18.57
N VAL A 687 -12.26 -25.51 18.38
CA VAL A 687 -11.60 -26.17 17.25
C VAL A 687 -11.80 -27.69 17.40
N SER A 688 -12.54 -28.31 16.48
CA SER A 688 -13.13 -29.66 16.63
C SER A 688 -12.16 -30.83 16.56
N SER A 689 -10.85 -30.62 16.36
CA SER A 689 -9.87 -31.70 16.26
C SER A 689 -8.74 -31.59 17.28
N THR A 690 -8.88 -32.33 18.38
CA THR A 690 -7.73 -32.90 19.09
C THR A 690 -6.88 -33.81 18.18
N ALA A 691 -7.37 -34.21 16.99
CA ALA A 691 -6.55 -34.87 15.96
C ALA A 691 -5.56 -33.93 15.24
N ASN A 692 -5.71 -32.61 15.33
CA ASN A 692 -4.70 -31.61 14.93
C ASN A 692 -3.87 -31.08 16.11
N SER A 693 -4.01 -31.67 17.30
CA SER A 693 -3.08 -31.45 18.44
C SER A 693 -1.78 -32.27 18.34
N GLY A 694 -1.56 -32.94 17.19
CA GLY A 694 -0.26 -33.42 16.77
C GLY A 694 0.60 -32.30 16.16
N PHE A 695 1.67 -32.67 15.45
CA PHE A 695 2.74 -31.81 14.90
C PHE A 695 2.31 -30.48 14.24
N THR A 696 1.04 -30.32 13.82
CA THR A 696 0.49 -29.10 13.21
C THR A 696 -0.05 -28.07 14.22
N GLY A 697 -0.79 -28.45 15.27
CA GLY A 697 -1.30 -27.47 16.26
C GLY A 697 -0.25 -27.01 17.27
N SER A 698 0.59 -27.94 17.77
CA SER A 698 1.81 -27.56 18.50
C SER A 698 2.85 -26.93 17.57
N GLY A 699 2.81 -27.29 16.29
CA GLY A 699 3.60 -26.70 15.23
C GLY A 699 3.28 -25.22 15.08
N ASP A 700 2.05 -24.85 14.80
CA ASP A 700 1.63 -23.46 14.60
C ASP A 700 1.92 -22.59 15.83
N TYR A 701 1.66 -23.09 17.04
CA TYR A 701 2.06 -22.40 18.27
C TYR A 701 3.58 -22.28 18.39
N PHE A 702 4.34 -23.35 18.16
CA PHE A 702 5.82 -23.30 18.15
C PHE A 702 6.33 -22.35 17.07
N PHE A 703 5.70 -22.30 15.90
CA PHE A 703 6.10 -21.48 14.76
C PHE A 703 5.81 -20.01 15.02
N ILE A 704 4.60 -19.65 15.47
CA ILE A 704 4.26 -18.27 15.84
C ILE A 704 5.21 -17.79 16.95
N ASN A 705 5.45 -18.60 17.98
CA ASN A 705 6.44 -18.27 19.00
C ASN A 705 7.87 -18.19 18.44
N PHE A 706 8.28 -19.09 17.53
CA PHE A 706 9.61 -19.07 16.91
C PHE A 706 9.83 -17.80 16.08
N PHE A 707 8.82 -17.35 15.32
CA PHE A 707 8.89 -16.09 14.59
C PHE A 707 8.85 -14.89 15.52
N TYR A 708 7.98 -14.88 16.53
CA TYR A 708 7.89 -13.82 17.53
C TYR A 708 9.21 -13.66 18.31
N TYR A 709 9.68 -14.72 18.97
CA TYR A 709 10.95 -14.68 19.71
C TYR A 709 12.14 -14.53 18.76
N GLY A 710 12.08 -15.08 17.56
CA GLY A 710 13.09 -14.88 16.52
C GLY A 710 13.23 -13.41 16.14
N ASN A 711 12.12 -12.73 15.88
CA ASN A 711 12.07 -11.30 15.59
C ASN A 711 12.57 -10.47 16.79
N LEU A 712 12.13 -10.81 18.00
CA LEU A 712 12.58 -10.14 19.23
C LEU A 712 14.09 -10.28 19.45
N ILE A 713 14.65 -11.48 19.29
CA ILE A 713 16.08 -11.74 19.39
C ILE A 713 16.83 -10.98 18.29
N LEU A 714 16.34 -11.00 17.06
CA LEU A 714 16.96 -10.30 15.94
C LEU A 714 17.00 -8.79 16.18
N ASN A 715 15.87 -8.19 16.57
CA ASN A 715 15.80 -6.77 16.91
C ASN A 715 16.76 -6.43 18.05
N ALA A 716 16.79 -7.23 19.13
CA ALA A 716 17.74 -7.04 20.23
C ALA A 716 19.20 -7.10 19.75
N VAL A 717 19.55 -8.08 18.90
CA VAL A 717 20.89 -8.21 18.31
C VAL A 717 21.24 -6.99 17.47
N PHE A 718 20.31 -6.46 16.66
CA PHE A 718 20.55 -5.25 15.86
C PHE A 718 20.71 -4.01 16.73
N THR A 719 19.83 -3.78 17.70
CA THR A 719 19.92 -2.64 18.62
C THR A 719 21.25 -2.67 19.38
N VAL A 720 21.63 -3.84 19.90
CA VAL A 720 22.92 -4.01 20.59
C VAL A 720 24.10 -3.80 19.63
N ALA A 721 24.05 -4.31 18.40
CA ALA A 721 25.10 -4.13 17.40
C ALA A 721 25.31 -2.64 17.03
N ILE A 722 24.21 -1.90 16.79
CA ILE A 722 24.24 -0.47 16.50
C ILE A 722 24.79 0.31 17.69
N ALA A 723 24.30 0.02 18.91
CA ALA A 723 24.78 0.66 20.12
C ALA A 723 26.28 0.40 20.35
N LEU A 724 26.74 -0.84 20.19
CA LEU A 724 28.16 -1.20 20.31
C LEU A 724 29.03 -0.51 19.25
N ALA A 725 28.54 -0.35 18.01
CA ALA A 725 29.24 0.36 16.95
C ALA A 725 29.38 1.86 17.27
N ILE A 726 28.29 2.52 17.67
CA ILE A 726 28.30 3.94 18.06
C ILE A 726 29.22 4.16 19.27
N LEU A 727 29.07 3.35 20.31
CA LEU A 727 29.90 3.42 21.52
C LEU A 727 31.39 3.24 21.20
N ARG A 728 31.74 2.30 20.31
CA ARG A 728 33.12 2.14 19.84
C ARG A 728 33.62 3.39 19.14
N THR A 729 32.87 3.91 18.18
CA THR A 729 33.28 5.08 17.38
C THR A 729 33.54 6.27 18.29
N LEU A 730 32.65 6.54 19.24
CA LEU A 730 32.82 7.58 20.26
C LEU A 730 34.04 7.31 21.16
N PHE A 731 34.23 6.07 21.60
CA PHE A 731 35.36 5.67 22.42
C PHE A 731 36.70 5.86 21.70
N ILE A 732 36.83 5.40 20.46
CA ILE A 732 38.04 5.58 19.63
C ILE A 732 38.29 7.07 19.38
N ALA A 733 37.26 7.85 19.04
CA ALA A 733 37.39 9.30 18.84
C ALA A 733 37.89 10.00 20.11
N TYR A 734 37.32 9.68 21.27
CA TYR A 734 37.74 10.20 22.56
C TYR A 734 39.20 9.86 22.87
N LEU A 735 39.59 8.58 22.72
CA LEU A 735 40.96 8.14 22.98
C LEU A 735 41.96 8.79 22.01
N ALA A 736 41.62 8.90 20.73
CA ALA A 736 42.47 9.54 19.72
C ALA A 736 42.68 11.03 20.01
N ILE A 737 41.63 11.77 20.39
CA ILE A 737 41.74 13.19 20.81
C ILE A 737 42.63 13.30 22.06
N ARG A 738 42.39 12.46 23.06
CA ARG A 738 43.14 12.46 24.32
C ARG A 738 44.61 12.12 24.07
N GLN A 739 44.89 11.15 23.20
CA GLN A 739 46.25 10.81 22.82
C GLN A 739 46.94 11.94 22.06
N ARG A 740 46.25 12.63 21.15
CA ARG A 740 46.81 13.80 20.45
C ARG A 740 47.22 14.91 21.42
N LYS A 741 46.38 15.20 22.42
CA LYS A 741 46.72 16.16 23.49
C LYS A 741 47.90 15.68 24.35
N ARG A 742 47.93 14.39 24.70
CA ARG A 742 48.99 13.78 25.50
C ARG A 742 50.34 13.74 24.76
N SER A 743 50.33 13.41 23.47
CA SER A 743 51.53 13.37 22.63
C SER A 743 52.17 14.76 22.54
N LYS A 744 51.38 15.82 22.28
CA LYS A 744 51.87 17.21 22.32
C LYS A 744 52.52 17.58 23.66
N ARG A 745 51.92 17.18 24.78
CA ARG A 745 52.48 17.43 26.12
C ARG A 745 53.76 16.63 26.40
N ASN A 746 53.90 15.44 25.80
CA ASN A 746 55.05 14.55 26.00
C ASN A 746 56.11 14.67 24.90
N ALA A 747 55.99 15.64 24.00
CA ALA A 747 56.94 15.83 22.90
C ALA A 747 58.38 16.01 23.40
N TYR A 748 58.58 16.60 24.59
CA TYR A 748 59.89 16.76 25.24
C TYR A 748 60.61 15.43 25.56
N LYS A 749 59.90 14.29 25.56
CA LYS A 749 60.51 12.97 25.79
C LYS A 749 61.15 12.39 24.54
N LEU A 750 60.78 12.89 23.37
CA LEU A 750 61.31 12.41 22.11
C LEU A 750 62.79 12.79 22.01
N ILE A 751 63.60 11.87 21.53
CA ILE A 751 65.01 12.16 21.24
C ILE A 751 65.03 13.21 20.12
N GLU A 752 65.79 14.28 20.27
CA GLU A 752 65.83 15.35 19.24
C GLU A 752 66.60 14.91 18.00
N ASN A 753 67.83 14.39 18.20
CA ASN A 753 68.74 13.98 17.13
C ASN A 753 69.22 12.54 17.34
N PRO A 754 68.38 11.51 17.07
CA PRO A 754 68.81 10.12 17.19
C PRO A 754 69.92 9.78 16.17
N ASN A 755 71.00 9.13 16.61
CA ASN A 755 72.17 8.76 15.77
C ASN A 755 72.58 7.27 15.90
N GLU A 756 71.78 6.48 16.60
CA GLU A 756 72.02 5.04 16.73
C GLU A 756 72.03 4.37 15.36
N LYS A 757 72.86 3.34 15.17
CA LYS A 757 72.86 2.61 13.89
C LYS A 757 71.51 1.93 13.70
N VAL A 758 70.98 1.96 12.48
CA VAL A 758 69.72 1.28 12.10
C VAL A 758 69.93 0.38 10.88
N SER A 759 69.47 -0.87 10.96
CA SER A 759 69.43 -1.77 9.80
C SER A 759 68.02 -1.78 9.21
N ILE A 760 67.85 -1.28 7.98
CA ILE A 760 66.58 -1.29 7.26
C ILE A 760 66.51 -2.57 6.42
N ILE A 761 65.54 -3.43 6.67
CA ILE A 761 65.40 -4.76 6.10
C ILE A 761 64.24 -4.77 5.10
N ILE A 762 64.54 -5.16 3.86
CA ILE A 762 63.62 -5.15 2.73
C ILE A 762 63.48 -6.58 2.18
N PRO A 763 62.47 -7.36 2.61
CA PRO A 763 62.19 -8.66 2.01
C PRO A 763 61.50 -8.47 0.65
N ALA A 764 61.94 -9.20 -0.37
CA ALA A 764 61.39 -9.13 -1.72
C ALA A 764 61.07 -10.53 -2.28
N TYR A 765 59.94 -10.66 -2.97
CA TYR A 765 59.60 -11.83 -3.76
C TYR A 765 58.76 -11.42 -4.97
N ASN A 766 59.34 -11.52 -6.16
CA ASN A 766 58.76 -11.06 -7.42
C ASN A 766 58.35 -9.58 -7.43
N GLU A 767 59.32 -8.69 -7.18
CA GLU A 767 59.15 -7.24 -7.04
C GLU A 767 59.99 -6.47 -8.07
N GLU A 768 60.17 -7.04 -9.27
CA GLU A 768 61.04 -6.47 -10.33
C GLU A 768 60.61 -5.05 -10.79
N VAL A 769 59.33 -4.71 -10.60
CA VAL A 769 58.74 -3.42 -11.00
C VAL A 769 59.01 -2.31 -9.97
N THR A 770 59.12 -2.66 -8.69
CA THR A 770 59.05 -1.72 -7.55
C THR A 770 60.37 -1.62 -6.77
N ALA A 771 61.16 -2.70 -6.71
CA ALA A 771 62.31 -2.82 -5.82
C ALA A 771 63.36 -1.71 -6.00
N ILE A 772 63.71 -1.35 -7.24
CA ILE A 772 64.69 -0.29 -7.53
C ILE A 772 64.20 1.07 -7.02
N GLN A 773 62.94 1.40 -7.24
CA GLN A 773 62.37 2.68 -6.81
C GLN A 773 62.32 2.77 -5.28
N THR A 774 61.98 1.67 -4.61
CA THR A 774 62.00 1.56 -3.14
C THR A 774 63.40 1.79 -2.58
N LEU A 775 64.42 1.10 -3.10
CA LEU A 775 65.81 1.27 -2.63
C LEU A 775 66.33 2.70 -2.89
N ASN A 776 66.02 3.27 -4.05
CA ASN A 776 66.37 4.66 -4.36
C ASN A 776 65.64 5.68 -3.47
N SER A 777 64.41 5.39 -3.03
CA SER A 777 63.70 6.21 -2.04
C SER A 777 64.37 6.12 -0.67
N LEU A 778 64.77 4.92 -0.24
CA LEU A 778 65.45 4.71 1.04
C LEU A 778 66.83 5.37 1.12
N LEU A 779 67.60 5.39 0.02
CA LEU A 779 68.89 6.10 -0.04
C LEU A 779 68.76 7.63 0.15
N LYS A 780 67.56 8.20 -0.05
CA LYS A 780 67.29 9.64 0.15
C LYS A 780 66.94 9.98 1.60
N THR A 781 66.99 9.03 2.53
CA THR A 781 66.68 9.31 3.94
C THR A 781 67.68 10.28 4.54
N THR A 782 67.22 11.16 5.44
CA THR A 782 68.05 12.13 6.15
C THR A 782 68.72 11.56 7.40
N TYR A 783 68.47 10.28 7.71
CA TYR A 783 69.05 9.65 8.89
C TYR A 783 70.56 9.41 8.72
N PRO A 784 71.41 9.80 9.68
CA PRO A 784 72.87 9.80 9.49
C PRO A 784 73.51 8.41 9.47
N ASN A 785 72.97 7.42 10.19
CA ASN A 785 73.65 6.14 10.45
C ASN A 785 72.74 4.94 10.17
N PHE A 786 72.70 4.51 8.90
CA PHE A 786 71.88 3.36 8.49
C PHE A 786 72.61 2.41 7.53
N GLU A 787 72.12 1.18 7.46
CA GLU A 787 72.43 0.22 6.40
C GLU A 787 71.13 -0.36 5.82
N LEU A 788 71.14 -0.68 4.52
CA LEU A 788 70.03 -1.31 3.82
C LEU A 788 70.36 -2.78 3.60
N ILE A 789 69.45 -3.67 3.97
CA ILE A 789 69.58 -5.12 3.83
C ILE A 789 68.42 -5.61 2.96
N PHE A 790 68.70 -5.83 1.68
CA PHE A 790 67.75 -6.37 0.74
C PHE A 790 67.85 -7.89 0.71
N VAL A 791 66.72 -8.58 0.90
CA VAL A 791 66.66 -10.05 0.94
C VAL A 791 65.69 -10.56 -0.13
N ASP A 792 66.24 -11.12 -1.20
CA ASP A 792 65.48 -11.85 -2.21
C ASP A 792 65.09 -13.24 -1.68
N ASP A 793 63.79 -13.46 -1.49
CA ASP A 793 63.20 -14.74 -1.03
C ASP A 793 62.99 -15.73 -2.18
N GLY A 794 64.01 -15.88 -3.02
CA GLY A 794 64.02 -16.81 -4.14
C GLY A 794 63.03 -16.42 -5.24
N SER A 795 63.07 -15.15 -5.67
CA SER A 795 62.20 -14.65 -6.74
C SER A 795 62.33 -15.48 -8.01
N LYS A 796 61.21 -15.62 -8.72
CA LYS A 796 61.10 -16.32 -10.01
C LYS A 796 61.21 -15.38 -11.21
N ASP A 797 61.06 -14.08 -10.98
CA ASP A 797 61.27 -13.01 -11.97
C ASP A 797 62.71 -12.47 -11.88
N LYS A 798 62.99 -11.32 -12.51
CA LYS A 798 64.34 -10.75 -12.56
C LYS A 798 64.71 -9.90 -11.33
N THR A 799 63.96 -9.97 -10.23
CA THR A 799 64.13 -9.10 -9.05
C THR A 799 65.56 -9.09 -8.53
N PHE A 800 66.17 -10.27 -8.33
CA PHE A 800 67.52 -10.35 -7.78
C PHE A 800 68.56 -9.78 -8.76
N GLU A 801 68.46 -10.15 -10.03
CA GLU A 801 69.44 -9.73 -11.05
C GLU A 801 69.45 -8.21 -11.23
N ILE A 802 68.27 -7.58 -11.32
CA ILE A 802 68.19 -6.11 -11.50
C ILE A 802 68.67 -5.36 -10.27
N VAL A 803 68.37 -5.84 -9.06
CA VAL A 803 68.78 -5.16 -7.81
C VAL A 803 70.27 -5.31 -7.59
N ASN A 804 70.82 -6.51 -7.80
CA ASN A 804 72.24 -6.75 -7.63
C ASN A 804 73.06 -5.94 -8.65
N GLN A 805 72.64 -5.90 -9.91
CA GLN A 805 73.33 -5.12 -10.95
C GLN A 805 73.24 -3.60 -10.72
N HIS A 806 72.09 -3.08 -10.25
CA HIS A 806 71.90 -1.64 -10.07
C HIS A 806 72.66 -1.08 -8.86
N PHE A 807 72.85 -1.89 -7.80
CA PHE A 807 73.40 -1.44 -6.52
C PHE A 807 74.75 -2.09 -6.14
N GLU A 808 75.43 -2.78 -7.07
CA GLU A 808 76.72 -3.47 -6.82
C GLU A 808 77.78 -2.56 -6.18
N ASN A 809 77.83 -1.29 -6.58
CA ASN A 809 78.81 -0.31 -6.09
C ASN A 809 78.29 0.58 -4.93
N GLN A 810 77.16 0.23 -4.31
CA GLN A 810 76.57 1.03 -3.22
C GLN A 810 76.85 0.37 -1.85
N PRO A 811 77.86 0.82 -1.09
CA PRO A 811 78.31 0.14 0.13
C PRO A 811 77.27 0.16 1.26
N GLN A 812 76.30 1.06 1.19
CA GLN A 812 75.18 1.14 2.13
C GLN A 812 74.14 0.02 1.92
N ILE A 813 74.15 -0.66 0.76
CA ILE A 813 73.17 -1.70 0.41
C ILE A 813 73.85 -3.07 0.41
N LYS A 814 73.30 -3.99 1.21
CA LYS A 814 73.68 -5.41 1.23
C LYS A 814 72.56 -6.23 0.60
N VAL A 815 72.85 -6.86 -0.52
CA VAL A 815 71.91 -7.71 -1.26
C VAL A 815 72.17 -9.17 -0.92
N TYR A 816 71.14 -9.89 -0.49
CA TYR A 816 71.21 -11.33 -0.20
C TYR A 816 70.12 -12.08 -0.95
N ARG A 817 70.40 -13.34 -1.31
CA ARG A 817 69.42 -14.28 -1.87
C ARG A 817 69.32 -15.53 -0.98
N LYS A 818 68.10 -16.06 -0.84
CA LYS A 818 67.83 -17.32 -0.13
C LYS A 818 66.78 -18.14 -0.89
N GLU A 819 66.61 -19.40 -0.52
CA GLU A 819 65.49 -20.22 -1.00
C GLU A 819 64.16 -19.65 -0.49
N ASN A 820 63.09 -19.76 -1.29
CA ASN A 820 61.78 -19.22 -0.93
C ASN A 820 61.22 -19.86 0.36
N GLY A 821 61.00 -19.02 1.38
CA GLY A 821 60.42 -19.45 2.66
C GLY A 821 59.26 -18.57 3.13
N GLY A 822 58.82 -17.62 2.31
CA GLY A 822 57.86 -16.59 2.65
C GLY A 822 58.50 -15.38 3.35
N LYS A 823 57.76 -14.27 3.39
CA LYS A 823 58.23 -12.98 3.90
C LYS A 823 58.80 -13.05 5.32
N ALA A 824 58.15 -13.77 6.24
CA ALA A 824 58.66 -13.95 7.61
C ALA A 824 60.04 -14.64 7.64
N SER A 825 60.29 -15.60 6.75
CA SER A 825 61.60 -16.26 6.60
C SER A 825 62.66 -15.29 6.10
N ALA A 826 62.33 -14.46 5.10
CA ALA A 826 63.22 -13.43 4.58
C ALA A 826 63.52 -12.32 5.59
N LEU A 827 62.51 -11.87 6.36
CA LEU A 827 62.69 -10.92 7.45
C LEU A 827 63.66 -11.45 8.50
N ASN A 828 63.45 -12.68 9.01
CA ASN A 828 64.35 -13.28 9.99
C ASN A 828 65.78 -13.45 9.45
N TYR A 829 65.93 -13.82 8.17
CA TYR A 829 67.25 -13.90 7.54
C TYR A 829 67.93 -12.52 7.50
N GLY A 830 67.21 -11.46 7.14
CA GLY A 830 67.71 -10.09 7.19
C GLY A 830 68.08 -9.64 8.60
N ILE A 831 67.26 -9.97 9.61
CA ILE A 831 67.53 -9.64 11.03
C ILE A 831 68.79 -10.32 11.54
N ALA A 832 69.03 -11.57 11.11
CA ALA A 832 70.25 -12.30 11.46
C ALA A 832 71.50 -11.64 10.84
N LYS A 833 71.37 -10.99 9.67
CA LYS A 833 72.46 -10.26 8.99
C LYS A 833 72.60 -8.80 9.44
N ALA A 834 71.61 -8.25 10.13
CA ALA A 834 71.61 -6.89 10.65
C ALA A 834 72.74 -6.68 11.67
N SER A 835 73.51 -5.60 11.51
CA SER A 835 74.58 -5.23 12.45
C SER A 835 74.15 -4.23 13.51
N ALA A 836 72.98 -3.61 13.36
CA ALA A 836 72.44 -2.62 14.29
C ALA A 836 71.61 -3.24 15.42
N ASP A 837 71.48 -2.50 16.52
CA ASP A 837 70.58 -2.83 17.64
C ASP A 837 69.11 -2.48 17.35
N PHE A 838 68.88 -1.60 16.36
CA PHE A 838 67.57 -1.21 15.88
C PHE A 838 67.37 -1.67 14.44
N ILE A 839 66.22 -2.26 14.18
CA ILE A 839 65.83 -2.74 12.85
C ILE A 839 64.57 -2.01 12.38
N ILE A 840 64.52 -1.68 11.09
CA ILE A 840 63.30 -1.18 10.44
C ILE A 840 62.92 -2.18 9.37
N CYS A 841 61.68 -2.67 9.40
CA CYS A 841 61.14 -3.51 8.35
C CYS A 841 60.28 -2.67 7.42
N ILE A 842 60.50 -2.82 6.11
CA ILE A 842 59.75 -2.13 5.05
C ILE A 842 59.48 -3.09 3.90
N ASP A 843 58.31 -2.99 3.27
CA ASP A 843 57.94 -3.76 2.09
C ASP A 843 58.67 -3.26 0.84
N ALA A 844 59.01 -4.15 -0.09
CA ALA A 844 59.74 -3.82 -1.32
C ALA A 844 58.96 -2.92 -2.31
N ASP A 845 57.69 -2.60 -2.02
CA ASP A 845 56.80 -1.72 -2.79
C ASP A 845 56.50 -0.38 -2.10
N THR A 846 57.28 -0.01 -1.08
CA THR A 846 56.98 1.12 -0.20
C THR A 846 58.05 2.22 -0.29
N GLN A 847 57.61 3.46 -0.45
CA GLN A 847 58.46 4.66 -0.47
C GLN A 847 58.33 5.41 0.86
N LEU A 848 59.46 5.79 1.46
CA LEU A 848 59.45 6.54 2.72
C LEU A 848 59.62 8.03 2.47
N LYS A 849 58.93 8.84 3.29
CA LYS A 849 59.27 10.25 3.43
C LYS A 849 60.71 10.36 3.96
N THR A 850 61.49 11.32 3.46
CA THR A 850 62.94 11.40 3.72
C THR A 850 63.32 11.43 5.20
N ASP A 851 62.48 12.03 6.06
CA ASP A 851 62.66 12.12 7.51
C ASP A 851 62.00 10.97 8.32
N ALA A 852 61.38 9.99 7.67
CA ALA A 852 60.59 8.96 8.35
C ALA A 852 61.41 8.09 9.32
N VAL A 853 62.64 7.71 8.93
CA VAL A 853 63.54 6.93 9.79
C VAL A 853 63.91 7.72 11.03
N THR A 854 64.27 9.00 10.87
CA THR A 854 64.52 9.92 11.98
C THR A 854 63.33 9.94 12.92
N GLU A 855 62.13 10.22 12.41
CA GLU A 855 60.91 10.33 13.21
C GLU A 855 60.55 9.05 13.98
N LEU A 856 60.80 7.86 13.42
CA LEU A 856 60.63 6.59 14.16
C LEU A 856 61.60 6.48 15.34
N MET A 857 62.89 6.80 15.10
CA MET A 857 63.95 6.60 16.07
C MET A 857 63.81 7.51 17.30
N ARG A 858 63.15 8.67 17.15
CA ARG A 858 62.88 9.61 18.25
C ARG A 858 62.07 8.98 19.41
N TYR A 859 61.32 7.91 19.14
CA TYR A 859 60.44 7.27 20.13
C TYR A 859 61.15 6.26 21.04
N PHE A 860 62.41 5.89 20.79
CA PHE A 860 63.14 4.90 21.60
C PHE A 860 63.78 5.46 22.88
N TYR A 861 63.19 6.50 23.48
CA TYR A 861 63.63 7.13 24.74
C TYR A 861 63.48 6.25 25.99
N SER A 862 62.95 5.02 25.87
CA SER A 862 62.79 4.07 26.97
C SER A 862 63.08 2.64 26.51
N PRO A 863 63.74 1.81 27.34
CA PRO A 863 63.98 0.40 27.02
C PRO A 863 62.69 -0.41 26.95
N LYS A 864 61.60 0.04 27.59
CA LYS A 864 60.29 -0.62 27.52
C LYS A 864 59.60 -0.43 26.15
N ILE A 865 60.05 0.50 25.31
CA ILE A 865 59.49 0.71 23.97
C ILE A 865 60.25 -0.23 23.02
N ALA A 866 59.58 -1.31 22.63
CA ALA A 866 60.16 -2.34 21.77
C ALA A 866 59.86 -2.11 20.29
N ALA A 867 58.76 -1.42 19.98
CA ALA A 867 58.37 -1.16 18.60
C ALA A 867 57.70 0.21 18.41
N VAL A 868 57.88 0.77 17.23
CA VAL A 868 57.28 2.03 16.79
C VAL A 868 56.68 1.83 15.40
N ALA A 869 55.38 2.07 15.28
CA ALA A 869 54.62 1.98 14.03
C ALA A 869 54.54 3.34 13.34
N GLY A 870 54.92 3.42 12.07
CA GLY A 870 54.74 4.62 11.23
C GLY A 870 53.37 4.67 10.54
N THR A 871 53.02 5.82 9.99
CA THR A 871 51.78 6.04 9.22
C THR A 871 51.92 5.50 7.80
N VAL A 872 50.96 4.69 7.36
CA VAL A 872 50.89 4.20 5.98
C VAL A 872 49.87 5.03 5.21
N LYS A 873 50.23 5.49 4.01
CA LYS A 873 49.37 6.20 3.06
C LYS A 873 49.38 5.49 1.71
N VAL A 874 48.29 5.63 0.96
CA VAL A 874 48.17 5.08 -0.39
C VAL A 874 48.82 6.03 -1.39
N GLY A 875 49.82 5.56 -2.14
CA GLY A 875 50.54 6.37 -3.13
C GLY A 875 49.95 6.39 -4.54
N ASN A 876 48.98 5.51 -4.84
CA ASN A 876 48.28 5.39 -6.14
C ASN A 876 46.76 5.58 -6.00
N ALA A 877 46.33 6.64 -5.30
CA ALA A 877 44.91 6.93 -5.02
C ALA A 877 44.13 7.47 -6.25
N ASP A 878 44.35 6.88 -7.42
CA ASP A 878 43.88 7.38 -8.72
C ASP A 878 42.48 6.88 -9.10
N ASN A 879 42.01 5.76 -8.54
CA ASN A 879 40.71 5.16 -8.86
C ASN A 879 39.81 4.97 -7.62
N ILE A 880 38.56 4.54 -7.81
CA ILE A 880 37.58 4.44 -6.71
C ILE A 880 38.00 3.42 -5.63
N ILE A 881 38.64 2.32 -6.01
CA ILE A 881 39.06 1.26 -5.09
C ILE A 881 40.25 1.75 -4.24
N THR A 882 41.24 2.37 -4.88
CA THR A 882 42.42 2.90 -4.17
C THR A 882 42.06 4.11 -3.31
N LYS A 883 41.08 4.92 -3.72
CA LYS A 883 40.48 5.98 -2.87
C LYS A 883 39.73 5.43 -1.66
N TRP A 884 38.92 4.39 -1.82
CA TRP A 884 38.26 3.72 -0.68
C TRP A 884 39.26 3.14 0.31
N GLN A 885 40.32 2.51 -0.19
CA GLN A 885 41.39 2.01 0.67
C GLN A 885 42.13 3.14 1.40
N SER A 886 42.37 4.27 0.73
CA SER A 886 42.95 5.46 1.35
C SER A 886 42.08 5.98 2.50
N ILE A 887 40.77 6.09 2.29
CA ILE A 887 39.80 6.48 3.34
C ILE A 887 39.84 5.50 4.51
N GLU A 888 39.90 4.19 4.25
CA GLU A 888 39.98 3.18 5.32
C GLU A 888 41.28 3.30 6.13
N TYR A 889 42.41 3.57 5.48
CA TYR A 889 43.69 3.76 6.18
C TYR A 889 43.60 4.98 7.12
N ILE A 890 43.01 6.08 6.66
CA ILE A 890 42.83 7.29 7.45
C ILE A 890 41.85 7.06 8.62
N THR A 891 40.67 6.51 8.33
CA THR A 891 39.54 6.45 9.28
C THR A 891 39.60 5.27 10.24
N ALA A 892 40.16 4.13 9.84
CA ALA A 892 40.27 2.94 10.67
C ALA A 892 41.71 2.72 11.15
N GLN A 893 42.67 2.49 10.24
CA GLN A 893 44.01 2.06 10.66
C GLN A 893 44.77 3.13 11.45
N ASN A 894 44.86 4.35 10.94
CA ASN A 894 45.63 5.43 11.59
C ASN A 894 44.92 5.91 12.86
N MET A 895 43.60 6.03 12.81
CA MET A 895 42.80 6.47 13.96
C MET A 895 42.77 5.44 15.09
N ASP A 896 42.58 4.15 14.78
CA ASP A 896 42.61 3.07 15.80
C ASP A 896 44.00 2.97 16.43
N ARG A 897 45.09 3.04 15.65
CA ARG A 897 46.46 2.99 16.19
C ARG A 897 46.76 4.18 17.09
N ARG A 898 46.33 5.39 16.70
CA ARG A 898 46.43 6.59 17.53
C ARG A 898 45.66 6.44 18.84
N ALA A 899 44.45 5.91 18.81
CA ALA A 899 43.67 5.64 20.01
C ALA A 899 44.35 4.59 20.91
N PHE A 900 44.82 3.50 20.33
CA PHE A 900 45.39 2.37 21.05
C PHE A 900 46.82 2.57 21.57
N ASP A 901 47.57 3.54 21.05
CA ASP A 901 48.85 3.98 21.65
C ASP A 901 48.65 4.44 23.11
N LEU A 902 47.54 5.13 23.41
CA LEU A 902 47.26 5.62 24.75
C LEU A 902 47.17 4.49 25.79
N LEU A 903 46.64 3.33 25.36
CA LEU A 903 46.40 2.16 26.19
C LEU A 903 47.47 1.08 26.04
N ASN A 904 48.49 1.29 25.20
CA ASN A 904 49.48 0.26 24.82
C ASN A 904 48.82 -1.02 24.29
N THR A 905 47.98 -0.87 23.26
CA THR A 905 47.26 -2.00 22.66
C THR A 905 47.24 -1.94 21.13
N ILE A 906 48.26 -1.35 20.52
CA ILE A 906 48.47 -1.40 19.07
C ILE A 906 48.81 -2.85 18.70
N THR A 907 47.87 -3.56 18.08
CA THR A 907 48.02 -5.00 17.81
C THR A 907 48.72 -5.30 16.49
N VAL A 908 49.00 -4.29 15.66
CA VAL A 908 49.70 -4.43 14.39
C VAL A 908 50.64 -3.23 14.18
N VAL A 909 51.94 -3.51 14.07
CA VAL A 909 52.92 -2.60 13.45
C VAL A 909 52.96 -2.96 11.97
N PRO A 910 52.60 -2.06 11.05
CA PRO A 910 52.44 -2.41 9.64
C PRO A 910 53.78 -2.80 9.01
N GLY A 911 53.79 -3.86 8.20
CA GLY A 911 54.98 -4.28 7.46
C GLY A 911 55.59 -3.21 6.53
N ALA A 912 54.81 -2.23 6.09
CA ALA A 912 55.27 -1.12 5.28
C ALA A 912 56.17 -0.13 6.05
N ILE A 913 56.05 0.00 7.37
CA ILE A 913 56.90 0.89 8.18
C ILE A 913 56.84 0.55 9.67
N GLY A 914 57.80 -0.26 10.14
CA GLY A 914 57.91 -0.62 11.55
C GLY A 914 59.36 -0.61 12.03
N ALA A 915 59.63 0.14 13.10
CA ALA A 915 60.92 0.11 13.79
C ALA A 915 60.84 -0.77 15.04
N PHE A 916 61.86 -1.58 15.30
CA PHE A 916 61.92 -2.52 16.41
C PHE A 916 63.31 -2.54 17.06
N ARG A 917 63.35 -2.86 18.36
CA ARG A 917 64.59 -3.26 19.01
C ARG A 917 64.90 -4.72 18.63
N LYS A 918 66.11 -4.96 18.13
CA LYS A 918 66.54 -6.26 17.62
C LYS A 918 66.56 -7.33 18.72
N ASP A 919 67.08 -6.98 19.90
CA ASP A 919 67.13 -7.85 21.08
C ASP A 919 65.74 -8.36 21.49
N VAL A 920 64.74 -7.50 21.55
CA VAL A 920 63.36 -7.88 21.90
C VAL A 920 62.74 -8.77 20.82
N VAL A 921 62.98 -8.49 19.54
CA VAL A 921 62.48 -9.33 18.44
C VAL A 921 63.09 -10.74 18.52
N LEU A 922 64.38 -10.85 18.85
CA LEU A 922 65.04 -12.14 19.07
C LEU A 922 64.53 -12.86 20.32
N GLU A 923 64.34 -12.13 21.44
CA GLU A 923 63.81 -12.64 22.71
C GLU A 923 62.46 -13.35 22.52
N ILE A 924 61.56 -12.76 21.74
CA ILE A 924 60.22 -13.31 21.51
C ILE A 924 60.13 -14.31 20.35
N GLY A 925 61.27 -14.68 19.75
CA GLY A 925 61.38 -15.73 18.73
C GLY A 925 61.20 -15.28 17.27
N GLY A 926 61.40 -14.00 16.96
CA GLY A 926 61.37 -13.47 15.59
C GLY A 926 59.99 -13.49 14.92
N PHE A 927 59.95 -13.35 13.59
CA PHE A 927 58.74 -13.47 12.78
C PHE A 927 58.38 -14.95 12.57
N THR A 928 57.18 -15.37 12.94
CA THR A 928 56.77 -16.77 12.79
C THR A 928 56.10 -17.02 11.44
N ILE A 929 56.31 -18.22 10.87
CA ILE A 929 55.79 -18.62 9.56
C ILE A 929 54.41 -19.33 9.61
N ASP A 930 53.84 -19.51 10.82
CA ASP A 930 52.57 -20.22 11.04
C ASP A 930 51.33 -19.33 10.85
N THR A 931 51.50 -18.06 10.49
CA THR A 931 50.44 -17.07 10.25
C THR A 931 50.68 -16.30 8.95
N LEU A 932 49.60 -15.88 8.25
CA LEU A 932 49.70 -15.04 7.05
C LEU A 932 49.93 -13.54 7.33
N ALA A 933 49.76 -13.11 8.59
CA ALA A 933 50.02 -11.74 9.04
C ALA A 933 51.07 -11.79 10.15
N GLU A 934 52.32 -11.98 9.76
CA GLU A 934 53.49 -12.11 10.63
C GLU A 934 53.73 -10.87 11.48
N ASP A 935 53.38 -9.69 10.95
CA ASP A 935 53.51 -8.39 11.59
C ASP A 935 52.53 -8.22 12.76
N CYS A 936 51.29 -8.66 12.56
CA CYS A 936 50.25 -8.76 13.58
C CYS A 936 50.65 -9.71 14.70
N ASP A 937 51.12 -10.93 14.38
CA ASP A 937 51.53 -11.91 15.40
C ASP A 937 52.73 -11.43 16.22
N LEU A 938 53.76 -10.88 15.56
CA LEU A 938 54.93 -10.32 16.25
C LEU A 938 54.51 -9.23 17.23
N THR A 939 53.67 -8.30 16.78
CA THR A 939 53.21 -7.18 17.61
C THR A 939 52.41 -7.68 18.83
N MET A 940 51.52 -8.65 18.66
CA MET A 940 50.79 -9.26 19.77
C MET A 940 51.71 -9.96 20.77
N ARG A 941 52.79 -10.61 20.30
CA ARG A 941 53.79 -11.24 21.17
C ARG A 941 54.60 -10.21 21.96
N ILE A 942 54.98 -9.08 21.34
CA ILE A 942 55.61 -7.94 22.04
C ILE A 942 54.72 -7.45 23.19
N LEU A 943 53.43 -7.22 22.91
CA LEU A 943 52.47 -6.78 23.94
C LEU A 943 52.27 -7.83 25.05
N LYS A 944 52.20 -9.11 24.67
CA LYS A 944 52.07 -10.23 25.59
C LYS A 944 53.29 -10.38 26.52
N ALA A 945 54.48 -10.01 26.05
CA ALA A 945 55.71 -9.97 26.83
C ALA A 945 55.80 -8.74 27.76
N GLY A 946 54.86 -7.79 27.68
CA GLY A 946 54.79 -6.62 28.56
C GLY A 946 55.55 -5.38 28.05
N TYR A 947 56.09 -5.45 26.84
CA TYR A 947 56.71 -4.30 26.18
C TYR A 947 55.67 -3.32 25.62
N LYS A 948 56.15 -2.13 25.24
CA LYS A 948 55.33 -1.05 24.70
C LYS A 948 55.52 -0.90 23.20
N VAL A 949 54.40 -0.66 22.52
CA VAL A 949 54.35 -0.34 21.09
C VAL A 949 53.83 1.11 20.96
N LYS A 950 54.54 1.94 20.19
CA LYS A 950 54.21 3.36 19.98
C LYS A 950 53.77 3.64 18.56
N ASN A 951 52.95 4.67 18.38
CA ASN A 951 52.52 5.15 17.08
C ASN A 951 53.22 6.48 16.78
N CYS A 952 53.93 6.56 15.65
CA CYS A 952 54.54 7.77 15.13
C CYS A 952 53.73 8.25 13.93
N ASP A 953 53.01 9.37 14.07
CA ASP A 953 52.13 9.88 13.02
C ASP A 953 52.86 10.67 11.92
N THR A 954 54.07 11.15 12.21
CA THR A 954 54.92 11.93 11.30
C THR A 954 55.81 11.09 10.38
N ALA A 955 56.13 9.85 10.77
CA ALA A 955 56.86 8.90 9.94
C ALA A 955 55.92 8.30 8.88
N ILE A 956 55.96 8.80 7.66
CA ILE A 956 55.03 8.44 6.58
C ILE A 956 55.68 7.49 5.57
N ALA A 957 54.95 6.44 5.22
CA ALA A 957 55.27 5.49 4.16
C ALA A 957 54.14 5.45 3.11
N TYR A 958 54.50 5.60 1.84
CA TYR A 958 53.58 5.49 0.70
C TYR A 958 53.68 4.10 0.09
N THR A 959 52.57 3.36 0.07
CA THR A 959 52.49 1.99 -0.46
C THR A 959 51.51 1.91 -1.64
N GLU A 960 51.67 0.88 -2.47
CA GLU A 960 50.78 0.58 -3.59
C GLU A 960 49.50 -0.14 -3.12
N ALA A 961 48.33 0.49 -3.31
CA ALA A 961 47.03 -0.14 -3.08
C ALA A 961 46.56 -0.92 -4.33
N PRO A 962 45.85 -2.04 -4.15
CA PRO A 962 45.21 -2.78 -5.23
C PRO A 962 44.33 -1.93 -6.16
N GLU A 963 44.63 -1.94 -7.46
CA GLU A 963 43.86 -1.19 -8.46
C GLU A 963 42.59 -1.93 -8.94
N THR A 964 42.48 -3.24 -8.67
CA THR A 964 41.33 -4.07 -9.08
C THR A 964 40.69 -4.81 -7.92
N VAL A 965 39.39 -5.13 -8.03
CA VAL A 965 38.65 -5.89 -7.01
C VAL A 965 39.29 -7.25 -6.72
N SER A 966 39.77 -7.97 -7.73
CA SER A 966 40.42 -9.27 -7.56
C SER A 966 41.70 -9.17 -6.72
N MET A 967 42.52 -8.15 -6.98
CA MET A 967 43.72 -7.87 -6.19
C MET A 967 43.37 -7.47 -4.75
N LEU A 968 42.35 -6.63 -4.57
CA LEU A 968 41.86 -6.23 -3.25
C LEU A 968 41.38 -7.44 -2.44
N LEU A 969 40.55 -8.31 -3.02
CA LEU A 969 40.04 -9.50 -2.33
C LEU A 969 41.16 -10.44 -1.90
N LYS A 970 42.20 -10.61 -2.73
CA LYS A 970 43.41 -11.38 -2.37
C LYS A 970 44.15 -10.76 -1.20
N GLN A 971 44.40 -9.45 -1.23
CA GLN A 971 45.07 -8.73 -0.13
C GLN A 971 44.28 -8.85 1.17
N ARG A 972 42.98 -8.54 1.12
CA ARG A 972 42.10 -8.51 2.29
C ARG A 972 41.84 -9.88 2.87
N PHE A 973 41.78 -10.91 2.04
CA PHE A 973 41.75 -12.30 2.50
C PHE A 973 42.96 -12.62 3.39
N ARG A 974 44.18 -12.26 2.96
CA ARG A 974 45.40 -12.52 3.74
C ARG A 974 45.35 -11.81 5.08
N TRP A 975 44.95 -10.53 5.09
CA TRP A 975 44.86 -9.74 6.31
C TRP A 975 43.80 -10.29 7.27
N SER A 976 42.59 -10.51 6.78
CA SER A 976 41.49 -11.03 7.61
C SER A 976 41.82 -12.42 8.16
N PHE A 977 42.38 -13.31 7.34
CA PHE A 977 42.76 -14.65 7.77
C PHE A 977 43.95 -14.63 8.75
N GLY A 978 44.97 -13.82 8.47
CA GLY A 978 46.16 -13.66 9.32
C GLY A 978 45.83 -13.05 10.69
N VAL A 979 44.91 -12.07 10.74
CA VAL A 979 44.39 -11.52 12.01
C VAL A 979 43.64 -12.59 12.81
N MET A 980 42.79 -13.40 12.16
CA MET A 980 42.11 -14.52 12.83
C MET A 980 43.10 -15.56 13.37
N GLN A 981 44.16 -15.87 12.62
CA GLN A 981 45.22 -16.78 13.06
C GLN A 981 45.96 -16.22 14.27
N SER A 982 46.39 -14.95 14.21
CA SER A 982 47.12 -14.26 15.29
C SER A 982 46.27 -14.14 16.55
N PHE A 983 44.98 -13.80 16.41
CA PHE A 983 44.02 -13.80 17.49
C PHE A 983 43.89 -15.19 18.14
N TRP A 984 43.70 -16.25 17.33
CA TRP A 984 43.55 -17.62 17.83
C TRP A 984 44.80 -18.13 18.55
N LYS A 985 45.98 -17.81 18.02
CA LYS A 985 47.28 -18.12 18.63
C LYS A 985 47.42 -17.44 19.99
N ASN A 986 46.90 -16.22 20.14
CA ASN A 986 46.96 -15.44 21.38
C ASN A 986 45.69 -15.50 22.25
N ARG A 987 44.68 -16.33 21.92
CA ARG A 987 43.36 -16.36 22.59
C ARG A 987 43.37 -16.46 24.12
N LYS A 988 44.43 -17.00 24.73
CA LYS A 988 44.59 -17.08 26.21
C LYS A 988 44.74 -15.71 26.88
N THR A 989 45.01 -14.64 26.11
CA THR A 989 45.09 -13.27 26.63
C THR A 989 43.74 -12.56 26.68
N LEU A 990 42.71 -13.10 26.01
CA LEU A 990 41.38 -12.51 25.95
C LEU A 990 40.76 -12.35 27.34
N LEU A 991 40.34 -11.13 27.68
CA LEU A 991 39.72 -10.75 28.96
C LEU A 991 40.57 -11.11 30.19
N ASN A 992 41.88 -11.28 30.01
CA ASN A 992 42.79 -11.62 31.08
C ASN A 992 43.56 -10.38 31.57
N LYS A 993 43.24 -9.95 32.80
CA LYS A 993 43.83 -8.77 33.45
C LYS A 993 45.36 -8.82 33.55
N LYS A 994 45.98 -10.02 33.55
CA LYS A 994 47.45 -10.19 33.58
C LYS A 994 48.15 -9.46 32.43
N TYR A 995 47.51 -9.33 31.28
CA TYR A 995 48.08 -8.69 30.09
C TYR A 995 47.62 -7.24 29.91
N GLY A 996 47.13 -6.60 30.98
CA GLY A 996 46.70 -5.20 30.97
C GLY A 996 45.63 -4.89 29.92
N TYR A 997 45.72 -3.71 29.29
CA TYR A 997 44.77 -3.28 28.27
C TYR A 997 44.84 -4.10 26.98
N PHE A 998 45.95 -4.75 26.67
CA PHE A 998 46.00 -5.66 25.51
C PHE A 998 45.00 -6.81 25.68
N GLY A 999 44.97 -7.44 26.87
CA GLY A 999 44.01 -8.51 27.17
C GLY A 999 42.58 -8.01 27.40
N MET A 1000 42.41 -6.85 28.05
CA MET A 1000 41.10 -6.33 28.45
C MET A 1000 40.40 -5.45 27.41
N VAL A 1001 41.13 -4.86 26.46
CA VAL A 1001 40.58 -3.93 25.44
C VAL A 1001 40.98 -4.36 24.03
N GLY A 1002 42.26 -4.64 23.78
CA GLY A 1002 42.76 -5.01 22.45
C GLY A 1002 42.15 -6.29 21.89
N MET A 1003 42.26 -7.38 22.64
CA MET A 1003 41.73 -8.69 22.24
C MET A 1003 40.21 -8.69 22.10
N PRO A 1004 39.42 -8.13 23.04
CA PRO A 1004 37.97 -7.98 22.85
C PRO A 1004 37.62 -7.11 21.64
N ASN A 1005 38.37 -6.04 21.36
CA ASN A 1005 38.11 -5.19 20.21
C ASN A 1005 38.26 -5.96 18.88
N ILE A 1006 39.29 -6.81 18.76
CA ILE A 1006 39.44 -7.68 17.57
C ILE A 1006 38.28 -8.66 17.48
N LEU A 1007 37.95 -9.35 18.58
CA LEU A 1007 36.88 -10.35 18.58
C LEU A 1007 35.52 -9.74 18.20
N ILE A 1008 35.13 -8.66 18.86
CA ILE A 1008 33.79 -8.07 18.70
C ILE A 1008 33.68 -7.34 17.36
N TYR A 1009 34.63 -6.46 17.04
CA TYR A 1009 34.47 -5.51 15.93
C TYR A 1009 35.11 -5.96 14.62
N GLN A 1010 36.11 -6.84 14.64
CA GLN A 1010 36.74 -7.36 13.42
C GLN A 1010 36.25 -8.76 13.03
N ILE A 1011 35.66 -9.52 13.97
CA ILE A 1011 35.16 -10.88 13.71
C ILE A 1011 33.63 -10.96 13.88
N ILE A 1012 33.09 -10.74 15.09
CA ILE A 1012 31.67 -11.01 15.40
C ILE A 1012 30.71 -10.07 14.65
N LEU A 1013 30.83 -8.75 14.83
CA LEU A 1013 29.86 -7.80 14.25
C LEU A 1013 29.82 -7.84 12.70
N PRO A 1014 30.94 -7.93 11.98
CA PRO A 1014 30.91 -8.06 10.52
C PRO A 1014 30.24 -9.35 10.02
N LEU A 1015 30.19 -10.44 10.81
CA LEU A 1015 29.47 -11.66 10.43
C LEU A 1015 27.93 -11.48 10.43
N PHE A 1016 27.41 -10.55 11.25
CA PHE A 1016 25.97 -10.24 11.32
C PHE A 1016 25.54 -9.13 10.36
N SER A 1017 26.48 -8.34 9.81
CA SER A 1017 26.15 -7.22 8.92
C SER A 1017 25.39 -7.58 7.63
N PRO A 1018 25.63 -8.73 6.94
CA PRO A 1018 24.83 -9.10 5.78
C PRO A 1018 23.36 -9.36 6.10
N LEU A 1019 23.08 -9.87 7.31
CA LEU A 1019 21.71 -10.07 7.76
C LEU A 1019 21.01 -8.73 8.00
N ALA A 1020 21.73 -7.73 8.52
CA ALA A 1020 21.25 -6.35 8.63
C ALA A 1020 20.85 -5.78 7.25
N ASP A 1021 21.72 -5.97 6.25
CA ASP A 1021 21.49 -5.48 4.89
C ASP A 1021 20.29 -6.17 4.24
N LEU A 1022 20.09 -7.47 4.49
CA LEU A 1022 18.93 -8.21 4.01
C LEU A 1022 17.63 -7.68 4.62
N PHE A 1023 17.60 -7.44 5.93
CA PHE A 1023 16.40 -6.89 6.59
C PHE A 1023 16.11 -5.47 6.15
N MET A 1024 17.14 -4.64 6.02
CA MET A 1024 17.00 -3.30 5.45
C MET A 1024 16.42 -3.40 4.03
N LEU A 1025 16.92 -4.30 3.17
CA LEU A 1025 16.39 -4.49 1.82
C LEU A 1025 14.92 -4.95 1.83
N ILE A 1026 14.56 -5.93 2.66
CA ILE A 1026 13.18 -6.41 2.79
C ILE A 1026 12.26 -5.30 3.29
N SER A 1027 12.69 -4.53 4.30
CA SER A 1027 11.94 -3.39 4.83
C SER A 1027 11.79 -2.26 3.80
N LEU A 1028 12.83 -1.97 3.02
CA LEU A 1028 12.78 -1.01 1.91
C LEU A 1028 11.83 -1.49 0.80
N LEU A 1029 11.90 -2.76 0.40
CA LEU A 1029 11.03 -3.33 -0.63
C LEU A 1029 9.57 -3.35 -0.19
N THR A 1030 9.27 -3.81 1.02
CA THR A 1030 7.91 -3.81 1.57
C THR A 1030 7.35 -2.39 1.71
N GLY A 1031 8.16 -1.43 2.16
CA GLY A 1031 7.80 -0.01 2.17
C GLY A 1031 7.52 0.55 0.77
N LEU A 1032 8.33 0.21 -0.23
CA LEU A 1032 8.13 0.60 -1.63
C LEU A 1032 6.85 0.00 -2.25
N PHE A 1033 6.52 -1.25 -1.95
CA PHE A 1033 5.26 -1.86 -2.39
C PHE A 1033 4.04 -1.20 -1.71
N SER A 1034 4.16 -0.83 -0.43
CA SER A 1034 3.13 -0.05 0.27
C SER A 1034 2.94 1.34 -0.37
N LEU A 1035 4.03 2.00 -0.80
CA LEU A 1035 4.00 3.25 -1.58
C LEU A 1035 3.27 3.13 -2.91
N SER A 1036 3.41 2.00 -3.61
CA SER A 1036 2.72 1.77 -4.89
C SER A 1036 1.21 1.54 -4.75
N ALA A 1037 0.73 1.26 -3.53
CA ALA A 1037 -0.69 1.08 -3.23
C ALA A 1037 -1.38 2.39 -2.82
N ILE A 1038 -0.64 3.48 -2.57
CA ILE A 1038 -1.20 4.78 -2.21
C ILE A 1038 -1.47 5.57 -3.51
N ASN A 1039 -2.74 5.67 -3.91
CA ASN A 1039 -3.14 6.37 -5.15
C ASN A 1039 -2.86 7.88 -5.18
N ASN A 1040 -2.44 8.50 -4.06
CA ASN A 1040 -2.10 9.93 -4.01
C ASN A 1040 -0.82 10.19 -3.17
N LEU A 1041 0.21 10.79 -3.78
CA LEU A 1041 1.38 11.36 -3.10
C LEU A 1041 0.98 12.60 -2.26
N THR A 1042 0.26 12.38 -1.17
CA THR A 1042 -0.05 13.43 -0.19
C THR A 1042 1.10 13.59 0.80
N LEU A 1043 1.30 14.81 1.31
CA LEU A 1043 2.32 15.11 2.33
C LEU A 1043 2.13 14.27 3.60
N THR A 1044 0.88 13.96 3.93
CA THR A 1044 0.48 13.09 5.05
C THR A 1044 0.88 11.63 4.81
N GLY A 1045 0.64 11.10 3.62
CA GLY A 1045 1.12 9.76 3.23
C GLY A 1045 2.64 9.64 3.32
N PHE A 1046 3.38 10.66 2.83
CA PHE A 1046 4.84 10.70 2.94
C PHE A 1046 5.32 10.79 4.40
N SER A 1047 4.63 11.55 5.24
CA SER A 1047 4.93 11.63 6.69
C SER A 1047 4.65 10.32 7.44
N GLY A 1048 3.61 9.57 7.05
CA GLY A 1048 3.30 8.25 7.62
C GLY A 1048 4.34 7.19 7.25
N ILE A 1049 4.89 7.25 6.03
CA ILE A 1049 5.97 6.38 5.57
C ILE A 1049 7.27 6.66 6.33
N LEU A 1050 7.59 7.93 6.55
CA LEU A 1050 8.77 8.36 7.31
C LEU A 1050 8.56 8.33 8.83
N SER A 1051 7.39 7.90 9.30
CA SER A 1051 7.11 7.80 10.74
C SER A 1051 8.05 6.81 11.42
N LEU A 1052 8.56 7.19 12.59
CA LEU A 1052 9.30 6.30 13.48
C LEU A 1052 8.43 5.19 14.07
N HIS A 1053 7.13 5.14 13.77
CA HIS A 1053 6.25 4.03 14.15
C HIS A 1053 6.13 2.98 13.03
N ASN A 1054 6.66 3.25 11.84
CA ASN A 1054 6.72 2.30 10.73
C ASN A 1054 8.13 1.70 10.63
N GLY A 1055 8.24 0.39 10.38
CA GLY A 1055 9.52 -0.30 10.21
C GLY A 1055 10.41 0.32 9.13
N PHE A 1056 9.83 0.82 8.03
CA PHE A 1056 10.58 1.54 7.00
C PHE A 1056 11.18 2.86 7.52
N GLY A 1057 10.35 3.71 8.14
CA GLY A 1057 10.76 5.01 8.66
C GLY A 1057 11.81 4.88 9.78
N GLN A 1058 11.66 3.90 10.66
CA GLN A 1058 12.66 3.56 11.68
C GLN A 1058 14.02 3.18 11.07
N VAL A 1059 14.03 2.23 10.13
CA VAL A 1059 15.27 1.75 9.50
C VAL A 1059 15.99 2.88 8.77
N LEU A 1060 15.24 3.70 8.00
CA LEU A 1060 15.81 4.84 7.30
C LEU A 1060 16.38 5.88 8.26
N PHE A 1061 15.68 6.19 9.35
CA PHE A 1061 16.14 7.12 10.37
C PHE A 1061 17.44 6.67 11.04
N TYR A 1062 17.51 5.41 11.51
CA TYR A 1062 18.73 4.87 12.10
C TYR A 1062 19.89 4.85 11.11
N TYR A 1063 19.62 4.57 9.84
CA TYR A 1063 20.64 4.57 8.80
C TYR A 1063 21.18 5.98 8.53
N ILE A 1064 20.31 7.00 8.49
CA ILE A 1064 20.71 8.41 8.35
C ILE A 1064 21.58 8.84 9.54
N ILE A 1065 21.16 8.52 10.78
CA ILE A 1065 21.95 8.81 11.98
C ILE A 1065 23.32 8.13 11.89
N PHE A 1066 23.37 6.86 11.50
CA PHE A 1066 24.61 6.12 11.36
C PHE A 1066 25.57 6.78 10.35
N ILE A 1067 25.06 7.19 9.18
CA ILE A 1067 25.86 7.92 8.17
C ILE A 1067 26.37 9.25 8.72
N ILE A 1068 25.54 10.02 9.42
CA ILE A 1068 25.95 11.30 10.01
C ILE A 1068 27.08 11.10 11.02
N VAL A 1069 26.93 10.15 11.94
CA VAL A 1069 27.96 9.82 12.95
C VAL A 1069 29.26 9.40 12.27
N ASP A 1070 29.17 8.58 11.23
CA ASP A 1070 30.32 8.09 10.47
C ASP A 1070 31.02 9.22 9.70
N LEU A 1071 30.27 10.13 9.06
CA LEU A 1071 30.83 11.31 8.39
C LEU A 1071 31.52 12.26 9.36
N VAL A 1072 30.95 12.49 10.54
CA VAL A 1072 31.57 13.31 11.60
C VAL A 1072 32.88 12.66 12.05
N PHE A 1073 32.87 11.35 12.30
CA PHE A 1073 34.06 10.60 12.70
C PHE A 1073 35.15 10.63 11.61
N ALA A 1074 34.78 10.39 10.34
CA ALA A 1074 35.71 10.47 9.22
C ALA A 1074 36.25 11.88 9.03
N GLY A 1075 35.42 12.92 9.14
CA GLY A 1075 35.86 14.31 9.10
C GLY A 1075 36.88 14.64 10.19
N MET A 1076 36.72 14.09 11.40
CA MET A 1076 37.71 14.21 12.46
C MET A 1076 39.03 13.51 12.11
N ALA A 1077 38.98 12.30 11.55
CA ALA A 1077 40.17 11.57 11.10
C ALA A 1077 40.95 12.34 10.03
N PHE A 1078 40.25 12.85 9.01
CA PHE A 1078 40.80 13.68 7.94
C PHE A 1078 41.46 14.95 8.49
N LYS A 1079 40.82 15.63 9.45
CA LYS A 1079 41.40 16.79 10.14
C LYS A 1079 42.67 16.45 10.92
N MET A 1080 42.77 15.25 11.50
CA MET A 1080 43.96 14.81 12.24
C MET A 1080 45.12 14.50 11.30
N GLU A 1081 44.84 13.88 10.15
CA GLU A 1081 45.84 13.48 9.15
C GLU A 1081 46.17 14.57 8.10
N LYS A 1082 45.51 15.74 8.20
CA LYS A 1082 45.61 16.88 7.28
C LYS A 1082 45.25 16.52 5.83
N GLU A 1083 44.23 15.69 5.66
CA GLU A 1083 43.76 15.20 4.36
C GLU A 1083 42.62 16.06 3.79
N ASN A 1084 42.44 16.01 2.46
CA ASN A 1084 41.42 16.81 1.77
C ASN A 1084 40.00 16.26 2.01
N TYR A 1085 39.10 17.10 2.55
CA TYR A 1085 37.70 16.75 2.83
C TYR A 1085 36.87 16.37 1.59
N LYS A 1086 37.28 16.76 0.36
CA LYS A 1086 36.57 16.36 -0.87
C LYS A 1086 36.44 14.83 -1.00
N ASN A 1087 37.40 14.09 -0.45
CA ASN A 1087 37.37 12.62 -0.49
C ASN A 1087 36.30 12.01 0.42
N LEU A 1088 35.69 12.76 1.35
CA LEU A 1088 34.59 12.27 2.18
C LEU A 1088 33.35 11.89 1.35
N LEU A 1089 33.16 12.47 0.16
CA LEU A 1089 32.04 12.10 -0.73
C LEU A 1089 32.08 10.62 -1.13
N TYR A 1090 33.27 10.02 -1.20
CA TYR A 1090 33.42 8.61 -1.55
C TYR A 1090 33.01 7.64 -0.42
N ILE A 1091 32.74 8.12 0.81
CA ILE A 1091 32.22 7.30 1.91
C ILE A 1091 30.83 6.76 1.59
N PHE A 1092 29.96 7.56 0.96
CA PHE A 1092 28.61 7.12 0.59
C PHE A 1092 28.64 5.84 -0.26
N PRO A 1093 29.28 5.81 -1.45
CA PRO A 1093 29.35 4.58 -2.23
C PRO A 1093 30.23 3.51 -1.55
N GLN A 1094 31.19 3.88 -0.69
CA GLN A 1094 31.95 2.89 0.09
C GLN A 1094 31.02 2.04 0.98
N ARG A 1095 30.02 2.64 1.64
CA ARG A 1095 29.11 1.92 2.55
C ARG A 1095 28.19 0.92 1.84
N PHE A 1096 27.88 1.16 0.56
CA PHE A 1096 27.02 0.29 -0.26
C PHE A 1096 27.75 -0.78 -1.07
N PHE A 1097 29.06 -0.62 -1.32
CA PHE A 1097 29.82 -1.56 -2.16
C PHE A 1097 31.04 -2.17 -1.45
N TRP A 1098 31.85 -1.37 -0.75
CA TRP A 1098 33.09 -1.85 -0.09
C TRP A 1098 32.80 -2.88 0.98
N ARG A 1099 31.76 -2.62 1.78
CA ARG A 1099 31.38 -3.47 2.90
C ARG A 1099 30.98 -4.89 2.44
N GLN A 1100 30.28 -4.99 1.32
CA GLN A 1100 29.86 -6.25 0.70
C GLN A 1100 31.07 -7.06 0.21
N LEU A 1101 32.09 -6.39 -0.32
CA LEU A 1101 33.36 -7.04 -0.66
C LEU A 1101 34.05 -7.58 0.61
N MET A 1102 34.00 -6.85 1.73
CA MET A 1102 34.56 -7.32 3.00
C MET A 1102 33.78 -8.51 3.57
N TYR A 1103 32.47 -8.63 3.32
CA TYR A 1103 31.72 -9.84 3.67
C TYR A 1103 32.29 -11.06 2.96
N VAL A 1104 32.45 -10.98 1.64
CA VAL A 1104 33.01 -12.07 0.83
C VAL A 1104 34.37 -12.51 1.38
N VAL A 1105 35.22 -11.53 1.72
CA VAL A 1105 36.53 -11.78 2.35
C VAL A 1105 36.37 -12.56 3.66
N LEU A 1106 35.57 -12.04 4.60
CA LEU A 1106 35.45 -12.61 5.93
C LEU A 1106 34.83 -14.01 5.91
N PHE A 1107 33.75 -14.23 5.15
CA PHE A 1107 33.15 -15.57 5.02
C PHE A 1107 34.09 -16.56 4.34
N ARG A 1108 34.88 -16.11 3.35
CA ARG A 1108 35.92 -16.94 2.74
C ARG A 1108 37.02 -17.29 3.74
N SER A 1109 37.47 -16.34 4.55
CA SER A 1109 38.45 -16.55 5.62
C SER A 1109 37.94 -17.52 6.68
N LEU A 1110 36.71 -17.35 7.15
CA LEU A 1110 36.07 -18.25 8.11
C LEU A 1110 35.89 -19.66 7.54
N ARG A 1111 35.40 -19.78 6.31
CA ARG A 1111 35.23 -21.08 5.63
C ARG A 1111 36.56 -21.82 5.53
N ARG A 1112 37.64 -21.14 5.14
CA ARG A 1112 38.98 -21.75 5.07
C ARG A 1112 39.51 -22.14 6.44
N ALA A 1113 39.29 -21.32 7.47
CA ALA A 1113 39.72 -21.61 8.84
C ALA A 1113 39.00 -22.85 9.40
N ILE A 1114 37.70 -22.99 9.12
CA ILE A 1114 36.89 -24.15 9.52
C ILE A 1114 37.34 -25.40 8.76
N LYS A 1115 37.62 -25.29 7.46
CA LYS A 1115 38.11 -26.41 6.65
C LYS A 1115 39.52 -26.86 7.02
N GLY A 1116 40.37 -25.95 7.48
CA GLY A 1116 41.78 -26.22 7.76
C GLY A 1116 42.65 -26.39 6.53
N GLU A 1117 42.28 -25.76 5.41
CA GLU A 1117 43.09 -25.72 4.19
C GLU A 1117 44.37 -24.89 4.43
N LEU A 1118 45.51 -25.33 3.88
CA LEU A 1118 46.75 -24.54 3.83
C LEU A 1118 46.54 -23.38 2.86
N GLU A 1119 46.92 -22.17 3.25
CA GLU A 1119 46.95 -21.04 2.33
C GLU A 1119 48.38 -20.48 2.21
N THR A 1120 48.80 -20.19 0.99
CA THR A 1120 50.09 -19.56 0.72
C THR A 1120 49.95 -18.06 0.51
N TRP A 1121 51.05 -17.33 0.65
CA TRP A 1121 51.10 -15.87 0.54
C TRP A 1121 50.52 -15.35 -0.79
N GLY A 1122 50.73 -16.06 -1.90
CA GLY A 1122 50.28 -15.69 -3.24
C GLY A 1122 50.92 -14.40 -3.78
N THR A 1123 51.19 -14.31 -5.08
CA THR A 1123 51.76 -13.10 -5.67
C THR A 1123 50.66 -12.10 -6.07
N LEU A 1124 50.85 -10.82 -5.70
CA LEU A 1124 50.07 -9.70 -6.21
C LEU A 1124 50.84 -9.08 -7.38
N LYS A 1125 50.20 -8.92 -8.54
CA LYS A 1125 50.82 -8.26 -9.68
C LYS A 1125 50.91 -6.75 -9.37
N ARG A 1126 52.12 -6.19 -9.34
CA ARG A 1126 52.37 -4.77 -9.09
C ARG A 1126 52.27 -3.94 -10.37
N THR A 1127 51.85 -2.69 -10.25
CA THR A 1127 51.73 -1.75 -11.38
C THR A 1127 52.84 -0.68 -11.37
N GLY A 1128 53.49 -0.43 -10.23
CA GLY A 1128 54.57 0.56 -10.12
C GLY A 1128 54.10 2.02 -10.08
N ASN A 1129 52.82 2.26 -9.82
CA ASN A 1129 52.19 3.58 -9.91
C ASN A 1129 52.29 4.45 -8.64
N VAL A 1130 53.18 4.11 -7.69
CA VAL A 1130 53.32 4.85 -6.42
C VAL A 1130 53.96 6.21 -6.66
N LYS A 1131 53.21 7.29 -6.42
CA LYS A 1131 53.71 8.67 -6.44
C LYS A 1131 53.84 9.20 -5.02
N GLU A 1132 54.99 9.81 -4.72
CA GLU A 1132 55.10 10.67 -3.55
C GLU A 1132 54.20 11.89 -3.79
N ASN A 1133 53.21 12.12 -2.93
CA ASN A 1133 52.38 13.31 -3.00
C ASN A 1133 53.31 14.51 -2.77
N ARG A 1134 53.67 15.23 -3.85
CA ARG A 1134 54.27 16.56 -3.75
C ARG A 1134 53.21 17.44 -3.09
N ALA A 1135 53.38 17.66 -1.79
CA ALA A 1135 52.55 18.56 -1.00
C ALA A 1135 52.52 19.97 -1.59
#